data_AF-A0A0S2KFR6-F1
#
_entry.id   AF-A0A0S2KFR6-F1
#
_cell.length_a   1.000
_cell.length_b   1.000
_cell.length_c   1.000
_cell.angle_alpha   90.00
_cell.angle_beta   90.00
_cell.angle_gamma   90.00
#
_symmetry.space_group_name_H-M   'P 1'
#
loop_
_entity.id
_entity.type
_entity.pdbx_description
1 polymer ?
#
loop_
_entity_poly.entity_id
_entity_poly.type
_entity_poly.pdbx_seq_one_letter_code
_entity_poly.pdbx_strand_id
1 'polypeptide(L)'
;MRLSASFLAAGLVFCLAASTQPASHAQSNNARSFDLQAHRGGIGLVTESTLQAFARALELGVSTLELDTQVTADGYVVVTHDRQVLAHRCLDTEAATPGDPQFPYVGKYIKDLRWAQVRTLDCGTQQAAAHPAQQTVPGARMVLLSEVFDLVKRYRAFDVMLNIETKVEAGAPHETAPREVFVQAVIDQIFRHGFQDQVTIQSFDWGALMRVRELAPQLPIIALSNAQSFLQCGMPGASPWTGGIDMDDFDCNLPAAAASFGADAISPVHGHPQDGTVNDPNYEAFTTREMVQQARSLGMKVIPWTINDTATMAHQLDLGVDGIITDYPDRLRRELAERNLPLPPAQHAPSATTADLGEHSILSLQQQMANGSLSAEILTRHMLARIETYDQQGPALNTIITLNAAAIEQARALDAERQHSGPRSLLHGIPVLVKDNYNTTDMPTTGASRALADFVPNAEATQVRLLREAGAVILGKTNLHEFAYGITSISSLGGQTRNPYHPQRVPGGSSGGSAAAVAAGFATIATASDTCGSIRIPAAFNNLVGLRPSKGLSSIYGIMPLASTPDVGGPLARHIEDLAIVLDLTVGYDPQDAATAIMLQQAQPQFQRHLQSSKLDGVRIGRLSNYMESATPEVAALMENAFAELSRLGAEIVDVTITDMAALISASGLIGHEFEADLDNYLKTFGSTQYPTLQSIVDSGLYHDAVAMLLQRSAAGEQDPVAYKTALEARQPLQSAIDAVIQQHQIDVIAYPPIGALPVPTGENQPGNNCSLAANAGYPALSLPIGFSAEGLPMGIELLGPFMSDAHLLSIGHAIEQAWPQRRPPNLDQ
;
A
#
# COMPACT_ATOMS: atom_id res chain seq x y z
N MET A 1 59.43 43.31 -20.06
CA MET A 1 60.71 43.47 -19.35
C MET A 1 60.41 44.08 -17.99
N ARG A 2 60.65 43.35 -16.87
CA ARG A 2 60.34 43.75 -15.46
C ARG A 2 58.83 43.88 -15.13
N LEU A 3 58.30 43.68 -13.91
CA LEU A 3 58.70 42.87 -12.71
C LEU A 3 57.51 42.80 -11.70
N SER A 4 57.28 41.64 -11.06
CA SER A 4 56.77 41.38 -9.67
C SER A 4 55.56 42.10 -9.02
N ALA A 5 54.58 41.31 -8.53
CA ALA A 5 53.99 41.25 -7.16
C ALA A 5 52.64 40.44 -7.20
N SER A 6 52.43 39.28 -6.56
CA SER A 6 52.31 38.95 -5.11
C SER A 6 51.13 39.68 -4.43
N PHE A 7 50.17 39.11 -3.68
CA PHE A 7 49.89 37.79 -3.05
C PHE A 7 48.34 37.55 -3.06
N LEU A 8 47.65 36.55 -2.47
CA LEU A 8 47.93 35.36 -1.62
C LEU A 8 46.75 34.35 -1.73
N ALA A 9 46.97 33.03 -1.60
CA ALA A 9 45.92 32.04 -1.24
C ALA A 9 46.53 30.76 -0.64
N ALA A 10 45.96 30.23 0.45
CA ALA A 10 46.29 28.93 1.06
C ALA A 10 45.00 28.10 1.15
N GLY A 11 44.95 26.87 0.63
CA GLY A 11 45.18 25.64 1.41
C GLY A 11 43.84 24.90 1.56
N LEU A 12 43.73 23.57 1.66
CA LEU A 12 44.69 22.46 1.66
C LEU A 12 44.05 21.28 0.91
N VAL A 13 44.85 20.38 0.31
CA VAL A 13 44.36 19.09 -0.23
C VAL A 13 45.04 17.96 0.56
N PHE A 14 44.26 16.98 1.03
CA PHE A 14 44.76 15.78 1.70
C PHE A 14 44.58 14.56 0.80
N CYS A 15 45.68 13.88 0.48
CA CYS A 15 45.65 12.58 -0.20
C CYS A 15 45.49 11.45 0.83
N LEU A 16 44.64 10.46 0.53
CA LEU A 16 44.55 9.20 1.26
C LEU A 16 45.27 8.11 0.46
N ALA A 17 46.25 7.46 1.09
CA ALA A 17 46.93 6.29 0.54
C ALA A 17 46.26 5.02 1.09
N ALA A 18 45.88 4.11 0.21
CA ALA A 18 45.35 2.80 0.60
C ALA A 18 46.49 1.83 0.95
N SER A 19 46.34 1.11 2.06
CA SER A 19 47.19 -0.03 2.41
C SER A 19 46.34 -1.30 2.45
N THR A 20 46.81 -2.35 1.78
CA THR A 20 46.13 -3.65 1.69
C THR A 20 46.68 -4.61 2.74
N GLN A 21 45.79 -5.15 3.59
CA GLN A 21 46.09 -6.31 4.43
C GLN A 21 45.16 -7.48 4.02
N PRO A 22 45.66 -8.72 3.96
CA PRO A 22 44.83 -9.89 3.72
C PRO A 22 44.05 -10.24 4.99
N ALA A 23 42.73 -10.37 4.88
CA ALA A 23 41.88 -10.74 6.01
C ALA A 23 42.10 -12.20 6.43
N SER A 24 42.70 -12.42 7.60
CA SER A 24 42.70 -13.74 8.23
C SER A 24 41.29 -14.10 8.67
N HIS A 25 40.82 -15.31 8.32
CA HIS A 25 39.58 -15.85 8.85
C HIS A 25 39.77 -16.19 10.33
N ALA A 26 39.33 -15.30 11.21
CA ALA A 26 39.22 -15.59 12.63
C ALA A 26 38.07 -16.58 12.86
N GLN A 27 38.41 -17.85 13.09
CA GLN A 27 37.45 -18.83 13.60
C GLN A 27 36.95 -18.38 14.98
N SER A 28 35.73 -17.84 15.03
CA SER A 28 35.01 -17.67 16.29
C SER A 28 34.54 -19.03 16.79
N ASN A 29 34.88 -19.36 18.05
CA ASN A 29 34.31 -20.50 18.76
C ASN A 29 32.85 -20.23 19.13
N ASN A 30 31.98 -20.11 18.14
CA ASN A 30 30.53 -20.22 18.37
C ASN A 30 30.21 -21.70 18.63
N ALA A 31 29.61 -21.99 19.78
CA ALA A 31 28.98 -23.28 20.00
C ALA A 31 27.95 -23.50 18.89
N ARG A 32 28.06 -24.62 18.15
CA ARG A 32 27.10 -24.96 17.09
C ARG A 32 25.70 -25.01 17.70
N SER A 33 24.79 -24.18 17.20
CA SER A 33 23.37 -24.31 17.52
C SER A 33 22.86 -25.65 16.99
N PHE A 34 22.03 -26.33 17.80
CA PHE A 34 21.38 -27.57 17.39
C PHE A 34 20.26 -27.26 16.41
N ASP A 35 20.14 -28.06 15.34
CA ASP A 35 19.16 -27.82 14.30
C ASP A 35 17.82 -28.52 14.61
N LEU A 36 16.89 -27.77 15.20
CA LEU A 36 15.52 -28.16 15.44
C LEU A 36 14.67 -27.80 14.20
N GLN A 37 14.30 -28.82 13.42
CA GLN A 37 13.49 -28.63 12.22
C GLN A 37 12.01 -29.01 12.44
N ALA A 38 11.09 -28.14 12.04
CA ALA A 38 9.65 -28.42 12.07
C ALA A 38 9.18 -29.06 10.76
N HIS A 39 8.98 -30.39 10.76
CA HIS A 39 8.55 -31.18 9.60
C HIS A 39 7.20 -30.67 9.08
N ARG A 40 7.18 -30.15 7.85
CA ARG A 40 6.02 -29.51 7.18
C ARG A 40 5.36 -28.38 7.99
N GLY A 41 6.16 -27.67 8.79
CA GLY A 41 5.67 -26.65 9.72
C GLY A 41 5.20 -27.19 11.08
N GLY A 42 5.49 -28.45 11.40
CA GLY A 42 5.08 -29.09 12.65
C GLY A 42 3.68 -29.70 12.56
N ILE A 43 3.51 -30.67 11.64
CA ILE A 43 2.24 -31.38 11.39
C ILE A 43 1.56 -31.91 12.66
N GLY A 44 2.31 -32.27 13.71
CA GLY A 44 1.76 -32.72 14.98
C GLY A 44 0.99 -31.65 15.76
N LEU A 45 1.11 -30.37 15.37
CA LEU A 45 0.53 -29.21 16.05
C LEU A 45 -0.54 -28.50 15.20
N VAL A 46 -0.30 -28.33 13.90
CA VAL A 46 -1.19 -27.61 12.96
C VAL A 46 -1.24 -28.40 11.63
N THR A 47 -2.32 -28.28 10.84
CA THR A 47 -2.38 -28.93 9.51
C THR A 47 -1.17 -28.60 8.63
N GLU A 48 -0.52 -29.65 8.13
CA GLU A 48 0.76 -29.59 7.41
C GLU A 48 0.74 -28.68 6.19
N SER A 49 1.91 -28.18 5.80
CA SER A 49 2.12 -27.44 4.54
C SER A 49 1.26 -26.17 4.39
N THR A 50 0.61 -25.71 5.46
CA THR A 50 -0.14 -24.44 5.49
C THR A 50 0.75 -23.28 5.95
N LEU A 51 0.48 -22.05 5.50
CA LEU A 51 1.20 -20.86 6.02
C LEU A 51 1.03 -20.72 7.54
N GLN A 52 -0.09 -21.19 8.09
CA GLN A 52 -0.39 -21.18 9.51
C GLN A 52 0.49 -22.16 10.30
N ALA A 53 0.79 -23.35 9.77
CA ALA A 53 1.76 -24.26 10.37
C ALA A 53 3.17 -23.66 10.37
N PHE A 54 3.64 -23.15 9.23
CA PHE A 54 4.94 -22.50 9.14
C PHE A 54 5.05 -21.26 10.05
N ALA A 55 4.00 -20.43 10.12
CA ALA A 55 3.92 -19.32 11.06
C ALA A 55 3.99 -19.79 12.51
N ARG A 56 3.28 -20.87 12.86
CA ARG A 56 3.29 -21.43 14.20
C ARG A 56 4.66 -21.98 14.61
N ALA A 57 5.39 -22.59 13.67
CA ALA A 57 6.77 -23.02 13.88
C ALA A 57 7.71 -21.82 14.12
N LEU A 58 7.59 -20.75 13.32
CA LEU A 58 8.33 -19.49 13.53
C LEU A 58 8.07 -18.91 14.93
N GLU A 59 6.80 -18.78 15.35
CA GLU A 59 6.37 -18.30 16.67
C GLU A 59 6.86 -19.16 17.84
N LEU A 60 6.96 -20.47 17.63
CA LEU A 60 7.49 -21.40 18.63
C LEU A 60 9.01 -21.25 18.82
N GLY A 61 9.71 -20.81 17.78
CA GLY A 61 11.16 -20.72 17.70
C GLY A 61 11.77 -22.05 17.26
N VAL A 62 12.01 -22.15 15.96
CA VAL A 62 12.73 -23.26 15.31
C VAL A 62 13.95 -22.70 14.57
N SER A 63 14.98 -23.50 14.34
CA SER A 63 16.12 -23.08 13.50
C SER A 63 15.84 -23.26 12.02
N THR A 64 14.96 -24.21 11.69
CA THR A 64 14.66 -24.58 10.30
C THR A 64 13.18 -24.88 10.12
N LEU A 65 12.57 -24.31 9.08
CA LEU A 65 11.32 -24.78 8.52
C LEU A 65 11.63 -25.89 7.52
N GLU A 66 11.17 -27.10 7.80
CA GLU A 66 11.26 -28.21 6.85
C GLU A 66 9.96 -28.20 6.03
N LEU A 67 10.07 -28.41 4.71
CA LEU A 67 8.92 -28.45 3.82
C LEU A 67 9.13 -29.31 2.57
N ASP A 68 8.11 -30.11 2.27
CA ASP A 68 8.02 -30.89 1.05
C ASP A 68 7.48 -30.06 -0.12
N THR A 69 8.01 -30.30 -1.32
CA THR A 69 7.50 -29.69 -2.55
C THR A 69 6.99 -30.71 -3.56
N GLN A 70 6.12 -30.27 -4.46
CA GLN A 70 5.74 -30.93 -5.72
C GLN A 70 5.69 -29.88 -6.84
N VAL A 71 5.70 -30.31 -8.11
CA VAL A 71 5.62 -29.41 -9.27
C VAL A 71 4.39 -29.71 -10.11
N THR A 72 3.61 -28.68 -10.43
CA THR A 72 2.37 -28.75 -11.23
C THR A 72 2.64 -28.91 -12.73
N ALA A 73 1.62 -29.27 -13.51
CA ALA A 73 1.65 -29.41 -14.96
C ALA A 73 2.12 -28.13 -15.69
N ASP A 74 1.88 -26.96 -15.10
CA ASP A 74 2.30 -25.64 -15.60
C ASP A 74 3.53 -25.07 -14.86
N GLY A 75 4.29 -25.90 -14.15
CA GLY A 75 5.63 -25.59 -13.64
C GLY A 75 5.68 -24.79 -12.32
N TYR A 76 4.56 -24.66 -11.61
CA TYR A 76 4.55 -24.03 -10.29
C TYR A 76 5.02 -25.01 -9.22
N VAL A 77 5.90 -24.55 -8.32
CA VAL A 77 6.35 -25.30 -7.15
C VAL A 77 5.34 -25.07 -6.02
N VAL A 78 4.60 -26.12 -5.69
CA VAL A 78 3.64 -26.14 -4.57
C VAL A 78 4.22 -26.86 -3.37
N VAL A 79 3.81 -26.46 -2.18
CA VAL A 79 4.23 -27.06 -0.90
C VAL A 79 3.21 -28.12 -0.51
N THR A 80 3.60 -29.39 -0.64
CA THR A 80 2.82 -30.56 -0.25
C THR A 80 3.71 -31.80 -0.30
N HIS A 81 3.48 -32.75 0.60
CA HIS A 81 4.18 -34.03 0.63
C HIS A 81 3.77 -34.95 -0.52
N ASP A 82 2.46 -35.14 -0.66
CA ASP A 82 1.92 -36.25 -1.42
C ASP A 82 1.93 -35.93 -2.92
N ARG A 83 2.52 -36.83 -3.71
CA ARG A 83 2.54 -36.73 -5.18
C ARG A 83 1.13 -36.80 -5.80
N GLN A 84 0.16 -37.32 -5.06
CA GLN A 84 -1.26 -37.41 -5.40
C GLN A 84 -2.09 -36.63 -4.38
N VAL A 85 -3.14 -35.92 -4.81
CA VAL A 85 -4.08 -35.25 -3.92
C VAL A 85 -4.90 -36.30 -3.14
N LEU A 86 -4.60 -36.51 -1.86
CA LEU A 86 -5.26 -37.53 -1.04
C LEU A 86 -6.54 -37.00 -0.37
N ALA A 87 -7.63 -37.75 -0.46
CA ALA A 87 -8.95 -37.37 0.07
C ALA A 87 -9.00 -37.18 1.60
N HIS A 88 -8.06 -37.77 2.33
CA HIS A 88 -7.91 -37.61 3.78
C HIS A 88 -6.98 -36.44 4.17
N ARG A 89 -6.50 -35.66 3.17
CA ARG A 89 -5.67 -34.45 3.34
C ARG A 89 -6.36 -33.22 2.75
N CYS A 90 -6.88 -33.35 1.52
CA CYS A 90 -7.50 -32.26 0.79
C CYS A 90 -8.96 -32.58 0.38
N LEU A 91 -9.76 -31.52 0.28
CA LEU A 91 -11.13 -31.51 -0.21
C LEU A 91 -11.23 -30.71 -1.51
N ASP A 92 -11.95 -31.25 -2.49
CA ASP A 92 -12.46 -30.46 -3.61
C ASP A 92 -13.51 -29.45 -3.12
N THR A 93 -13.34 -28.18 -3.49
CA THR A 93 -14.31 -27.12 -3.16
C THR A 93 -15.08 -26.66 -4.40
N GLU A 94 -14.35 -26.25 -5.44
CA GLU A 94 -14.87 -25.78 -6.72
C GLU A 94 -13.92 -26.17 -7.87
N ALA A 95 -14.46 -26.24 -9.09
CA ALA A 95 -13.67 -26.35 -10.30
C ALA A 95 -13.03 -25.01 -10.65
N ALA A 96 -11.75 -25.02 -11.04
CA ALA A 96 -10.99 -23.83 -11.43
C ALA A 96 -11.59 -23.07 -12.62
N THR A 97 -12.33 -23.77 -13.49
CA THR A 97 -13.21 -23.16 -14.50
C THR A 97 -14.53 -23.95 -14.60
N PRO A 98 -15.64 -23.29 -15.01
CA PRO A 98 -16.90 -23.99 -15.24
C PRO A 98 -16.76 -25.11 -16.28
N GLY A 99 -17.04 -26.35 -15.87
CA GLY A 99 -16.94 -27.52 -16.74
C GLY A 99 -15.51 -28.06 -16.94
N ASP A 100 -14.55 -27.73 -16.07
CA ASP A 100 -13.20 -28.30 -16.11
C ASP A 100 -13.27 -29.85 -16.12
N PRO A 101 -12.79 -30.53 -17.18
CA PRO A 101 -12.83 -31.99 -17.28
C PRO A 101 -11.91 -32.68 -16.26
N GLN A 102 -11.02 -31.93 -15.60
CA GLN A 102 -10.20 -32.42 -14.51
C GLN A 102 -10.85 -32.28 -13.13
N PHE A 103 -12.07 -31.74 -12.97
CA PHE A 103 -12.77 -31.78 -11.68
C PHE A 103 -13.56 -33.10 -11.51
N PRO A 104 -13.56 -33.77 -10.33
CA PRO A 104 -12.81 -33.47 -9.11
C PRO A 104 -11.29 -33.70 -9.25
N TYR A 105 -10.52 -32.94 -8.47
CA TYR A 105 -9.04 -32.98 -8.45
C TYR A 105 -8.48 -33.97 -7.42
N VAL A 106 -9.23 -34.27 -6.35
CA VAL A 106 -8.85 -35.31 -5.39
C VAL A 106 -8.69 -36.66 -6.10
N GLY A 107 -7.58 -37.36 -5.81
CA GLY A 107 -7.18 -38.60 -6.47
C GLY A 107 -6.29 -38.43 -7.71
N LYS A 108 -5.84 -37.21 -8.05
CA LYS A 108 -4.96 -36.94 -9.20
C LYS A 108 -3.54 -36.57 -8.78
N TYR A 109 -2.56 -36.83 -9.64
CA TYR A 109 -1.18 -36.45 -9.38
C TYR A 109 -0.99 -34.95 -9.55
N ILE A 110 -0.20 -34.33 -8.67
CA ILE A 110 0.05 -32.88 -8.69
C ILE A 110 0.62 -32.43 -10.04
N LYS A 111 1.50 -33.23 -10.64
CA LYS A 111 2.10 -32.98 -11.94
C LYS A 111 1.14 -32.96 -13.14
N ASP A 112 -0.06 -33.52 -12.99
CA ASP A 112 -1.08 -33.58 -14.04
C ASP A 112 -2.12 -32.46 -13.87
N LEU A 113 -2.10 -31.78 -12.70
CA LEU A 113 -2.93 -30.64 -12.36
C LEU A 113 -2.17 -29.33 -12.59
N ARG A 114 -2.89 -28.28 -12.98
CA ARG A 114 -2.39 -26.89 -13.07
C ARG A 114 -2.45 -26.19 -11.71
N TRP A 115 -1.65 -25.15 -11.52
CA TRP A 115 -1.70 -24.29 -10.31
C TRP A 115 -3.13 -23.81 -9.99
N ALA A 116 -3.85 -23.33 -11.00
CA ALA A 116 -5.23 -22.85 -10.85
C ALA A 116 -6.20 -23.92 -10.30
N GLN A 117 -5.90 -25.21 -10.51
CA GLN A 117 -6.70 -26.34 -10.04
C GLN A 117 -6.33 -26.70 -8.59
N VAL A 118 -5.04 -26.90 -8.30
CA VAL A 118 -4.61 -27.24 -6.93
C VAL A 118 -4.89 -26.11 -5.92
N ARG A 119 -4.99 -24.85 -6.38
CA ARG A 119 -5.35 -23.70 -5.52
C ARG A 119 -6.85 -23.61 -5.17
N THR A 120 -7.72 -24.46 -5.71
CA THR A 120 -9.11 -24.58 -5.21
C THR A 120 -9.24 -25.60 -4.08
N LEU A 121 -8.29 -26.52 -3.93
CA LEU A 121 -8.32 -27.55 -2.88
C LEU A 121 -8.21 -26.91 -1.49
N ASP A 122 -9.10 -27.32 -0.58
CA ASP A 122 -8.94 -27.07 0.86
C ASP A 122 -8.16 -28.24 1.47
N CYS A 123 -6.89 -27.99 1.79
CA CYS A 123 -5.97 -28.94 2.40
C CYS A 123 -5.76 -28.64 3.91
N GLY A 124 -6.58 -27.77 4.50
CA GLY A 124 -6.49 -27.35 5.90
C GLY A 124 -7.56 -27.95 6.81
N THR A 125 -8.73 -28.28 6.25
CA THR A 125 -9.89 -28.81 6.99
C THR A 125 -9.69 -30.23 7.53
N GLN A 126 -9.00 -31.12 6.80
CA GLN A 126 -8.85 -32.52 7.21
C GLN A 126 -7.86 -32.66 8.37
N GLN A 127 -8.26 -33.37 9.43
CA GLN A 127 -7.36 -33.71 10.53
C GLN A 127 -6.65 -35.04 10.22
N ALA A 128 -5.34 -35.06 10.40
CA ALA A 128 -4.55 -36.27 10.21
C ALA A 128 -4.84 -37.30 11.32
N ALA A 129 -5.20 -38.53 10.96
CA ALA A 129 -5.54 -39.58 11.93
C ALA A 129 -4.39 -39.94 12.90
N ALA A 130 -3.13 -39.75 12.49
CA ALA A 130 -1.94 -39.93 13.32
C ALA A 130 -1.72 -38.78 14.34
N HIS A 131 -2.40 -37.65 14.17
CA HIS A 131 -2.24 -36.44 14.98
C HIS A 131 -3.60 -35.94 15.50
N PRO A 132 -4.30 -36.69 16.37
CA PRO A 132 -5.64 -36.31 16.87
C PRO A 132 -5.67 -35.02 17.71
N ALA A 133 -4.50 -34.50 18.12
CA ALA A 133 -4.34 -33.22 18.81
C ALA A 133 -3.98 -32.05 17.86
N GLN A 134 -3.80 -32.31 16.57
CA GLN A 134 -3.50 -31.30 15.55
C GLN A 134 -4.64 -30.29 15.43
N GLN A 135 -4.32 -29.00 15.48
CA GLN A 135 -5.26 -27.93 15.16
C GLN A 135 -5.47 -27.85 13.64
N THR A 136 -6.71 -28.06 13.20
CA THR A 136 -7.07 -27.87 11.79
C THR A 136 -7.13 -26.40 11.40
N VAL A 137 -6.97 -26.11 10.11
CA VAL A 137 -7.01 -24.75 9.55
C VAL A 137 -8.05 -24.70 8.42
N PRO A 138 -9.36 -24.73 8.72
CA PRO A 138 -10.38 -24.90 7.69
C PRO A 138 -10.32 -23.85 6.58
N GLY A 139 -10.41 -24.30 5.32
CA GLY A 139 -10.28 -23.44 4.14
C GLY A 139 -8.85 -23.06 3.75
N ALA A 140 -7.80 -23.52 4.45
CA ALA A 140 -6.43 -23.31 4.01
C ALA A 140 -6.17 -24.10 2.72
N ARG A 141 -5.72 -23.40 1.69
CA ARG A 141 -5.46 -23.97 0.36
C ARG A 141 -4.03 -24.44 0.23
N MET A 142 -3.75 -25.30 -0.74
CA MET A 142 -2.37 -25.62 -1.14
C MET A 142 -1.61 -24.33 -1.52
N VAL A 143 -0.36 -24.20 -1.05
CA VAL A 143 0.43 -22.96 -1.17
C VAL A 143 1.61 -23.12 -2.12
N LEU A 144 2.09 -22.02 -2.68
CA LEU A 144 3.35 -21.98 -3.43
C LEU A 144 4.54 -21.91 -2.48
N LEU A 145 5.69 -22.41 -2.94
CA LEU A 145 6.98 -22.22 -2.24
C LEU A 145 7.28 -20.72 -2.03
N SER A 146 6.93 -19.87 -3.00
CA SER A 146 7.05 -18.41 -2.89
C SER A 146 6.20 -17.80 -1.77
N GLU A 147 5.02 -18.35 -1.45
CA GLU A 147 4.20 -17.86 -0.34
C GLU A 147 4.86 -18.14 1.03
N VAL A 148 5.66 -19.21 1.14
CA VAL A 148 6.46 -19.50 2.35
C VAL A 148 7.67 -18.57 2.45
N PHE A 149 8.34 -18.27 1.33
CA PHE A 149 9.39 -17.24 1.29
C PHE A 149 8.87 -15.86 1.73
N ASP A 150 7.68 -15.48 1.29
CA ASP A 150 7.06 -14.20 1.67
C ASP A 150 6.60 -14.20 3.14
N LEU A 151 6.23 -15.35 3.70
CA LEU A 151 5.97 -15.51 5.14
C LEU A 151 7.24 -15.31 5.98
N VAL A 152 8.37 -15.93 5.60
CA VAL A 152 9.66 -15.77 6.31
C VAL A 152 10.13 -14.32 6.27
N LYS A 153 10.02 -13.66 5.10
CA LYS A 153 10.26 -12.21 4.96
C LYS A 153 9.36 -11.37 5.85
N ARG A 154 8.06 -11.69 5.90
CA ARG A 154 7.09 -11.00 6.77
C ARG A 154 7.47 -11.11 8.23
N TYR A 155 7.91 -12.28 8.69
CA TYR A 155 8.39 -12.51 10.06
C TYR A 155 9.78 -11.94 10.34
N ARG A 156 10.48 -11.39 9.33
CA ARG A 156 11.90 -10.99 9.40
C ARG A 156 12.81 -12.12 9.92
N ALA A 157 12.42 -13.37 9.68
CA ALA A 157 13.06 -14.56 10.22
C ALA A 157 14.31 -14.95 9.41
N PHE A 158 15.20 -13.99 9.15
CA PHE A 158 16.34 -14.13 8.24
C PHE A 158 17.45 -15.06 8.76
N ASP A 159 17.40 -15.41 10.05
CA ASP A 159 18.27 -16.40 10.70
C ASP A 159 17.65 -17.82 10.74
N VAL A 160 16.45 -18.02 10.16
CA VAL A 160 15.77 -19.33 10.09
C VAL A 160 15.96 -19.92 8.70
N MET A 161 16.48 -21.14 8.64
CA MET A 161 16.69 -21.87 7.39
C MET A 161 15.37 -22.45 6.84
N LEU A 162 15.33 -22.72 5.55
CA LEU A 162 14.32 -23.54 4.90
C LEU A 162 14.98 -24.80 4.33
N ASN A 163 14.60 -25.96 4.84
CA ASN A 163 15.07 -27.25 4.33
C ASN A 163 13.99 -27.81 3.39
N ILE A 164 14.22 -27.67 2.09
CA ILE A 164 13.22 -27.93 1.04
C ILE A 164 13.44 -29.34 0.49
N GLU A 165 12.48 -30.25 0.70
CA GLU A 165 12.52 -31.56 0.08
C GLU A 165 11.98 -31.53 -1.36
N THR A 166 12.79 -32.03 -2.29
CA THR A 166 12.36 -32.35 -3.66
C THR A 166 11.80 -33.77 -3.70
N LYS A 167 10.45 -33.90 -3.65
CA LYS A 167 9.75 -35.19 -3.71
C LYS A 167 9.72 -35.78 -5.12
N VAL A 168 10.90 -36.02 -5.70
CA VAL A 168 11.03 -36.79 -6.94
C VAL A 168 10.90 -38.28 -6.59
N GLU A 169 9.94 -38.95 -7.22
CA GLU A 169 9.62 -40.34 -6.89
C GLU A 169 10.49 -41.30 -7.71
N ALA A 170 11.63 -41.71 -7.16
CA ALA A 170 12.59 -42.54 -7.91
C ALA A 170 12.08 -43.97 -8.18
N GLY A 171 11.21 -44.52 -7.35
CA GLY A 171 10.58 -45.83 -7.56
C GLY A 171 9.48 -45.83 -8.62
N ALA A 172 8.85 -44.68 -8.85
CA ALA A 172 7.80 -44.47 -9.84
C ALA A 172 7.90 -43.06 -10.48
N PRO A 173 8.93 -42.79 -11.30
CA PRO A 173 9.22 -41.44 -11.83
C PRO A 173 8.15 -40.92 -12.79
N HIS A 174 7.18 -41.76 -13.15
CA HIS A 174 5.99 -41.39 -13.91
C HIS A 174 4.83 -40.86 -13.04
N GLU A 175 5.02 -40.70 -11.73
CA GLU A 175 4.04 -40.13 -10.79
C GLU A 175 4.40 -38.71 -10.32
N THR A 176 5.64 -38.26 -10.51
CA THR A 176 6.11 -36.89 -10.23
C THR A 176 6.58 -36.18 -11.50
N ALA A 177 6.85 -34.87 -11.43
CA ALA A 177 7.49 -34.17 -12.54
C ALA A 177 8.89 -34.74 -12.82
N PRO A 178 9.40 -34.69 -14.07
CA PRO A 178 10.76 -35.15 -14.38
C PRO A 178 11.79 -34.43 -13.51
N ARG A 179 12.78 -35.18 -12.98
CA ARG A 179 13.80 -34.72 -12.03
C ARG A 179 14.41 -33.37 -12.42
N GLU A 180 14.79 -33.21 -13.69
CA GLU A 180 15.47 -32.02 -14.20
C GLU A 180 14.55 -30.80 -14.22
N VAL A 181 13.27 -30.98 -14.55
CA VAL A 181 12.23 -29.93 -14.51
C VAL A 181 11.93 -29.56 -13.06
N PHE A 182 11.83 -30.56 -12.19
CA PHE A 182 11.55 -30.38 -10.77
C PHE A 182 12.65 -29.55 -10.09
N VAL A 183 13.90 -30.01 -10.20
CA VAL A 183 15.06 -29.37 -9.58
C VAL A 183 15.24 -27.94 -10.11
N GLN A 184 15.11 -27.73 -11.42
CA GLN A 184 15.21 -26.39 -12.00
C GLN A 184 14.10 -25.46 -11.47
N ALA A 185 12.85 -25.93 -11.38
CA ALA A 185 11.74 -25.12 -10.88
C ALA A 185 11.95 -24.68 -9.43
N VAL A 186 12.45 -25.57 -8.55
CA VAL A 186 12.77 -25.23 -7.15
C VAL A 186 13.92 -24.22 -7.07
N ILE A 187 15.02 -24.46 -7.79
CA ILE A 187 16.17 -23.54 -7.88
C ILE A 187 15.73 -22.15 -8.36
N ASP A 188 14.93 -22.08 -9.43
CA ASP A 188 14.44 -20.83 -9.99
C ASP A 188 13.65 -20.01 -8.97
N GLN A 189 12.82 -20.64 -8.12
CA GLN A 189 12.10 -19.93 -7.06
C GLN A 189 13.05 -19.38 -5.99
N ILE A 190 14.04 -20.18 -5.56
CA ILE A 190 15.01 -19.77 -4.52
C ILE A 190 15.80 -18.54 -4.97
N PHE A 191 16.38 -18.57 -6.17
CA PHE A 191 17.16 -17.44 -6.68
C PHE A 191 16.28 -16.23 -7.01
N ARG A 192 15.09 -16.42 -7.58
CA ARG A 192 14.17 -15.31 -7.89
C ARG A 192 13.69 -14.58 -6.64
N HIS A 193 13.51 -15.29 -5.51
CA HIS A 193 13.09 -14.69 -4.24
C HIS A 193 14.27 -14.25 -3.33
N GLY A 194 15.52 -14.51 -3.73
CA GLY A 194 16.72 -14.10 -2.99
C GLY A 194 17.04 -14.93 -1.74
N PHE A 195 16.67 -16.21 -1.75
CA PHE A 195 16.74 -17.11 -0.59
C PHE A 195 17.95 -18.07 -0.58
N GLN A 196 18.89 -17.94 -1.53
CA GLN A 196 20.02 -18.86 -1.69
C GLN A 196 20.92 -19.02 -0.45
N ASP A 197 20.96 -18.03 0.45
CA ASP A 197 21.77 -18.05 1.67
C ASP A 197 21.01 -18.59 2.90
N GLN A 198 19.71 -18.91 2.76
CA GLN A 198 18.79 -19.39 3.81
C GLN A 198 18.15 -20.73 3.48
N VAL A 199 18.60 -21.44 2.44
CA VAL A 199 18.00 -22.68 1.96
C VAL A 199 18.99 -23.84 1.99
N THR A 200 18.53 -25.02 2.39
CA THR A 200 19.15 -26.32 2.07
C THR A 200 18.19 -27.15 1.22
N ILE A 201 18.71 -27.95 0.30
CA ILE A 201 17.90 -28.87 -0.51
C ILE A 201 18.08 -30.29 -0.02
N GLN A 202 16.98 -30.99 0.18
CA GLN A 202 16.99 -32.38 0.60
C GLN A 202 16.20 -33.28 -0.37
N SER A 203 16.54 -34.57 -0.43
CA SER A 203 15.80 -35.57 -1.21
C SER A 203 16.19 -37.00 -0.83
N PHE A 204 15.24 -37.92 -0.93
CA PHE A 204 15.53 -39.36 -1.02
C PHE A 204 16.07 -39.76 -2.40
N ASP A 205 15.74 -39.01 -3.45
CA ASP A 205 16.34 -39.18 -4.78
C ASP A 205 17.67 -38.42 -4.83
N TRP A 206 18.76 -39.13 -4.56
CA TRP A 206 20.11 -38.55 -4.61
C TRP A 206 20.49 -38.06 -6.01
N GLY A 207 19.87 -38.59 -7.07
CA GLY A 207 20.05 -38.06 -8.42
C GLY A 207 19.52 -36.64 -8.57
N ALA A 208 18.45 -36.27 -7.83
CA ALA A 208 17.98 -34.89 -7.75
C ALA A 208 19.01 -33.99 -7.05
N LEU A 209 19.66 -34.47 -5.99
CA LEU A 209 20.70 -33.72 -5.26
C LEU A 209 21.98 -33.53 -6.10
N MET A 210 22.40 -34.55 -6.85
CA MET A 210 23.48 -34.41 -7.84
C MET A 210 23.13 -33.34 -8.87
N ARG A 211 21.88 -33.31 -9.35
CA ARG A 211 21.41 -32.29 -10.29
C ARG A 211 21.34 -30.88 -9.67
N VAL A 212 21.05 -30.76 -8.37
CA VAL A 212 21.19 -29.48 -7.63
C VAL A 212 22.65 -29.05 -7.60
N ARG A 213 23.59 -29.95 -7.29
CA ARG A 213 25.03 -29.64 -7.25
C ARG A 213 25.57 -29.17 -8.61
N GLU A 214 25.04 -29.70 -9.72
CA GLU A 214 25.38 -29.25 -11.08
C GLU A 214 24.87 -27.82 -11.39
N LEU A 215 23.64 -27.49 -10.98
CA LEU A 215 22.94 -26.26 -11.36
C LEU A 215 23.18 -25.09 -10.41
N ALA A 216 23.32 -25.38 -9.11
CA ALA A 216 23.46 -24.40 -8.04
C ALA A 216 24.44 -24.93 -6.97
N PRO A 217 25.75 -25.07 -7.30
CA PRO A 217 26.75 -25.68 -6.42
C PRO A 217 26.94 -24.96 -5.08
N GLN A 218 26.44 -23.74 -4.92
CA GLN A 218 26.44 -22.96 -3.67
C GLN A 218 25.33 -23.36 -2.69
N LEU A 219 24.27 -24.04 -3.13
CA LEU A 219 23.22 -24.52 -2.23
C LEU A 219 23.72 -25.78 -1.48
N PRO A 220 23.58 -25.86 -0.15
CA PRO A 220 23.88 -27.08 0.59
C PRO A 220 22.86 -28.18 0.27
N ILE A 221 23.32 -29.41 0.11
CA ILE A 221 22.48 -30.58 -0.20
C ILE A 221 22.52 -31.64 0.91
N ILE A 222 21.36 -32.22 1.21
CA ILE A 222 21.16 -33.16 2.32
C ILE A 222 20.61 -34.49 1.77
N ALA A 223 21.38 -35.56 1.96
CA ALA A 223 21.03 -36.90 1.48
C ALA A 223 20.09 -37.60 2.47
N LEU A 224 18.78 -37.71 2.17
CA LEU A 224 17.89 -38.54 2.98
C LEU A 224 18.13 -40.03 2.71
N SER A 225 17.89 -40.86 3.71
CA SER A 225 17.85 -42.32 3.53
C SER A 225 16.86 -42.99 4.46
N ASN A 226 16.21 -44.05 3.98
CA ASN A 226 15.33 -44.92 4.75
C ASN A 226 15.91 -46.33 4.89
N ALA A 227 17.15 -46.40 5.42
CA ALA A 227 17.92 -47.63 5.64
C ALA A 227 17.83 -48.60 4.44
N GLN A 228 17.64 -49.91 4.70
CA GLN A 228 17.62 -50.95 3.68
C GLN A 228 16.56 -50.74 2.59
N SER A 229 15.41 -50.14 2.92
CA SER A 229 14.29 -49.96 1.99
C SER A 229 14.69 -49.15 0.76
N PHE A 230 15.53 -48.11 0.95
CA PHE A 230 15.98 -47.22 -0.14
C PHE A 230 17.47 -47.38 -0.48
N LEU A 231 18.33 -47.77 0.45
CA LEU A 231 19.77 -47.97 0.17
C LEU A 231 20.05 -49.31 -0.53
N GLN A 232 19.22 -50.33 -0.28
CA GLN A 232 19.32 -51.66 -0.91
C GLN A 232 20.70 -52.33 -0.79
N CYS A 233 21.42 -52.10 0.32
CA CYS A 233 22.70 -52.74 0.63
C CYS A 233 22.66 -54.27 0.44
N GLY A 234 23.68 -54.84 -0.20
CA GLY A 234 23.78 -56.27 -0.50
C GLY A 234 22.82 -56.79 -1.58
N MET A 235 22.07 -55.89 -2.25
CA MET A 235 21.24 -56.23 -3.41
C MET A 235 22.00 -55.93 -4.72
N PRO A 236 21.82 -56.70 -5.80
CA PRO A 236 22.59 -56.48 -7.02
C PRO A 236 22.28 -55.15 -7.72
N GLY A 237 23.23 -54.23 -7.72
CA GLY A 237 23.20 -52.98 -8.47
C GLY A 237 22.64 -51.78 -7.71
N ALA A 238 22.95 -50.59 -8.20
CA ALA A 238 22.49 -49.33 -7.63
C ALA A 238 20.97 -49.24 -7.46
N SER A 239 20.54 -48.83 -6.27
CA SER A 239 19.15 -48.51 -5.97
C SER A 239 18.63 -47.38 -6.88
N PRO A 240 17.33 -47.37 -7.25
CA PRO A 240 16.73 -46.23 -7.95
C PRO A 240 16.91 -44.90 -7.20
N TRP A 241 16.94 -44.95 -5.86
CA TRP A 241 17.01 -43.78 -4.98
C TRP A 241 18.42 -43.16 -4.89
N THR A 242 19.48 -43.95 -5.07
CA THR A 242 20.87 -43.50 -4.86
C THR A 242 21.49 -42.80 -6.08
N GLY A 243 20.67 -42.42 -7.07
CA GLY A 243 21.12 -41.65 -8.24
C GLY A 243 22.08 -42.40 -9.17
N GLY A 244 22.20 -43.72 -9.02
CA GLY A 244 23.17 -44.56 -9.74
C GLY A 244 24.42 -44.94 -8.94
N ILE A 245 24.53 -44.54 -7.67
CA ILE A 245 25.54 -45.06 -6.74
C ILE A 245 25.12 -46.46 -6.26
N ASP A 246 25.99 -47.45 -6.43
CA ASP A 246 25.84 -48.73 -5.72
C ASP A 246 26.35 -48.57 -4.28
N MET A 247 25.56 -49.03 -3.30
CA MET A 247 25.95 -48.92 -1.89
C MET A 247 27.02 -49.95 -1.50
N ASP A 248 27.13 -51.04 -2.26
CA ASP A 248 28.13 -52.09 -2.00
C ASP A 248 29.55 -51.62 -2.34
N ASP A 249 29.71 -50.67 -3.28
CA ASP A 249 30.98 -49.98 -3.59
C ASP A 249 31.55 -49.18 -2.40
N PHE A 250 30.73 -48.94 -1.37
CA PHE A 250 31.07 -48.17 -0.17
C PHE A 250 30.97 -49.00 1.12
N ASP A 251 31.01 -50.34 1.07
CA ASP A 251 30.76 -51.22 2.22
C ASP A 251 29.43 -50.90 2.94
N CYS A 252 28.40 -50.50 2.17
CA CYS A 252 27.12 -49.99 2.64
C CYS A 252 27.18 -48.76 3.56
N ASN A 253 28.29 -48.02 3.52
CA ASN A 253 28.54 -46.90 4.40
C ASN A 253 27.85 -45.62 3.90
N LEU A 254 26.68 -45.30 4.47
CA LEU A 254 25.90 -44.10 4.15
C LEU A 254 26.73 -42.79 4.17
N PRO A 255 27.52 -42.47 5.22
CA PRO A 255 28.40 -41.31 5.18
C PRO A 255 29.39 -41.28 4.00
N ALA A 256 30.04 -42.40 3.68
CA ALA A 256 31.00 -42.45 2.58
C ALA A 256 30.34 -42.29 1.20
N ALA A 257 29.19 -42.96 0.99
CA ALA A 257 28.42 -42.87 -0.25
C ALA A 257 27.88 -41.44 -0.47
N ALA A 258 27.34 -40.79 0.57
CA ALA A 258 26.85 -39.41 0.50
C ALA A 258 27.98 -38.40 0.26
N ALA A 259 29.16 -38.61 0.84
CA ALA A 259 30.34 -37.78 0.59
C ALA A 259 30.86 -37.90 -0.86
N SER A 260 30.61 -39.02 -1.55
CA SER A 260 31.12 -39.26 -2.91
C SER A 260 30.55 -38.31 -3.98
N PHE A 261 29.33 -37.79 -3.77
CA PHE A 261 28.72 -36.73 -4.59
C PHE A 261 28.74 -35.35 -3.91
N GLY A 262 29.44 -35.24 -2.78
CA GLY A 262 29.60 -34.00 -2.04
C GLY A 262 28.32 -33.52 -1.36
N ALA A 263 27.61 -34.39 -0.62
CA ALA A 263 26.57 -33.95 0.31
C ALA A 263 27.16 -33.13 1.47
N ASP A 264 26.40 -32.17 1.98
CA ASP A 264 26.76 -31.34 3.15
C ASP A 264 26.22 -31.93 4.46
N ALA A 265 25.20 -32.78 4.37
CA ALA A 265 24.63 -33.53 5.48
C ALA A 265 24.01 -34.84 5.01
N ILE A 266 23.86 -35.78 5.95
CA ILE A 266 22.99 -36.95 5.81
C ILE A 266 21.78 -36.83 6.74
N SER A 267 20.63 -37.30 6.26
CA SER A 267 19.38 -37.36 7.02
C SER A 267 18.86 -38.81 7.04
N PRO A 268 19.40 -39.65 7.95
CA PRO A 268 18.99 -41.05 8.08
C PRO A 268 17.68 -41.21 8.85
N VAL A 269 16.94 -42.28 8.56
CA VAL A 269 15.90 -42.78 9.49
C VAL A 269 16.54 -43.12 10.85
N HIS A 270 15.86 -42.82 11.96
CA HIS A 270 16.46 -43.06 13.29
C HIS A 270 16.62 -44.55 13.63
N GLY A 271 15.70 -45.41 13.17
CA GLY A 271 15.74 -46.86 13.40
C GLY A 271 14.67 -47.65 12.64
N HIS A 272 14.55 -48.94 12.96
CA HIS A 272 13.58 -49.88 12.40
C HIS A 272 12.77 -50.56 13.53
N PRO A 273 11.44 -50.72 13.41
CA PRO A 273 10.59 -50.15 12.38
C PRO A 273 10.61 -48.61 12.41
N GLN A 274 10.32 -47.99 11.27
CA GLN A 274 10.47 -46.53 11.06
C GLN A 274 9.60 -45.70 12.02
N ASP A 275 8.46 -46.23 12.45
CA ASP A 275 7.51 -45.64 13.38
C ASP A 275 7.67 -46.11 14.84
N GLY A 276 8.67 -46.97 15.11
CA GLY A 276 8.99 -47.46 16.45
C GLY A 276 9.79 -46.47 17.29
N THR A 277 9.86 -46.71 18.60
CA THR A 277 10.58 -45.89 19.57
C THR A 277 11.71 -46.68 20.21
N VAL A 278 12.70 -46.00 20.80
CA VAL A 278 13.81 -46.66 21.54
C VAL A 278 13.36 -47.50 22.75
N ASN A 279 12.09 -47.43 23.15
CA ASN A 279 11.51 -48.23 24.22
C ASN A 279 10.86 -49.53 23.71
N ASP A 280 10.66 -49.67 22.39
CA ASP A 280 10.00 -50.83 21.82
C ASP A 280 10.95 -52.04 21.74
N PRO A 281 10.50 -53.25 22.11
CA PRO A 281 11.38 -54.42 22.27
C PRO A 281 11.98 -54.94 20.95
N ASN A 282 11.47 -54.47 19.82
CA ASN A 282 11.92 -54.79 18.46
C ASN A 282 12.53 -53.59 17.73
N TYR A 283 12.88 -52.52 18.46
CA TYR A 283 13.53 -51.34 17.88
C TYR A 283 15.03 -51.58 17.64
N GLU A 284 15.46 -51.41 16.40
CA GLU A 284 16.86 -51.47 15.98
C GLU A 284 17.32 -50.08 15.53
N ALA A 285 18.30 -49.49 16.20
CA ALA A 285 18.82 -48.17 15.85
C ALA A 285 19.61 -48.23 14.52
N PHE A 286 19.22 -47.40 13.55
CA PHE A 286 19.95 -47.24 12.28
C PHE A 286 20.93 -46.07 12.35
N THR A 287 20.52 -44.95 12.97
CA THR A 287 21.44 -43.86 13.29
C THR A 287 22.26 -44.25 14.52
N THR A 288 23.59 -44.34 14.36
CA THR A 288 24.53 -44.75 15.43
C THR A 288 25.55 -43.66 15.74
N ARG A 289 26.24 -43.78 16.88
CA ARG A 289 27.31 -42.84 17.26
C ARG A 289 28.47 -42.89 16.27
N GLU A 290 28.75 -44.07 15.75
CA GLU A 290 29.80 -44.36 14.77
C GLU A 290 29.48 -43.65 13.44
N MET A 291 28.22 -43.73 12.98
CA MET A 291 27.75 -42.99 11.79
C MET A 291 27.90 -41.47 11.97
N VAL A 292 27.53 -40.94 13.14
CA VAL A 292 27.69 -39.50 13.47
C VAL A 292 29.16 -39.08 13.47
N GLN A 293 30.04 -39.86 14.09
CA GLN A 293 31.47 -39.59 14.10
C GLN A 293 32.07 -39.64 12.69
N GLN A 294 31.65 -40.59 11.87
CA GLN A 294 32.15 -40.75 10.51
C GLN A 294 31.69 -39.61 9.58
N ALA A 295 30.39 -39.28 9.57
CA ALA A 295 29.87 -38.14 8.82
C ALA A 295 30.59 -36.84 9.20
N ARG A 296 30.79 -36.61 10.51
CA ARG A 296 31.56 -35.47 11.02
C ARG A 296 33.03 -35.48 10.59
N SER A 297 33.66 -36.65 10.46
CA SER A 297 35.03 -36.77 9.93
C SER A 297 35.13 -36.44 8.43
N LEU A 298 34.02 -36.60 7.69
CA LEU A 298 33.86 -36.22 6.28
C LEU A 298 33.36 -34.77 6.12
N GLY A 299 33.21 -34.02 7.21
CA GLY A 299 32.75 -32.62 7.20
C GLY A 299 31.22 -32.44 7.20
N MET A 300 30.45 -33.54 7.13
CA MET A 300 28.99 -33.52 7.04
C MET A 300 28.30 -33.41 8.40
N LYS A 301 27.08 -32.87 8.42
CA LYS A 301 26.13 -32.95 9.55
C LYS A 301 25.32 -34.25 9.51
N VAL A 302 24.75 -34.66 10.64
CA VAL A 302 23.72 -35.73 10.72
C VAL A 302 22.43 -35.19 11.33
N ILE A 303 21.31 -35.35 10.61
CA ILE A 303 19.99 -34.79 10.97
C ILE A 303 18.90 -35.86 10.77
N PRO A 304 18.68 -36.81 11.70
CA PRO A 304 17.71 -37.88 11.51
C PRO A 304 16.25 -37.42 11.49
N TRP A 305 15.41 -38.24 10.84
CA TRP A 305 13.98 -38.01 10.61
C TRP A 305 13.16 -39.31 10.84
N THR A 306 11.85 -39.26 11.07
CA THR A 306 11.09 -38.16 11.68
C THR A 306 10.78 -38.57 13.12
N ILE A 307 11.38 -37.89 14.09
CA ILE A 307 11.41 -38.37 15.48
C ILE A 307 10.34 -37.65 16.28
N ASN A 308 9.42 -38.39 16.90
CA ASN A 308 8.17 -37.82 17.45
C ASN A 308 7.93 -38.08 18.95
N ASP A 309 8.65 -39.02 19.55
CA ASP A 309 8.61 -39.28 20.99
C ASP A 309 9.87 -38.75 21.70
N THR A 310 9.73 -38.41 22.98
CA THR A 310 10.78 -37.79 23.78
C THR A 310 11.96 -38.73 24.08
N ALA A 311 11.74 -40.04 24.21
CA ALA A 311 12.82 -40.98 24.52
C ALA A 311 13.74 -41.17 23.31
N THR A 312 13.19 -41.24 22.10
CA THR A 312 13.99 -41.29 20.86
C THR A 312 14.67 -39.94 20.59
N MET A 313 14.02 -38.80 20.84
CA MET A 313 14.69 -37.48 20.79
C MET A 313 15.89 -37.42 21.73
N ALA A 314 15.69 -37.81 23.00
CA ALA A 314 16.74 -37.90 24.02
C ALA A 314 17.91 -38.80 23.57
N HIS A 315 17.60 -40.00 23.06
CA HIS A 315 18.61 -40.94 22.57
C HIS A 315 19.45 -40.37 21.42
N GLN A 316 18.81 -39.73 20.43
CA GLN A 316 19.50 -39.14 19.28
C GLN A 316 20.38 -37.94 19.68
N LEU A 317 19.91 -37.12 20.63
CA LEU A 317 20.72 -36.08 21.27
C LEU A 317 21.95 -36.68 21.98
N ASP A 318 21.80 -37.82 22.66
CA ASP A 318 22.91 -38.52 23.31
C ASP A 318 23.91 -39.13 22.32
N LEU A 319 23.48 -39.56 21.12
CA LEU A 319 24.38 -39.97 20.03
C LEU A 319 25.23 -38.80 19.50
N GLY A 320 24.74 -37.56 19.64
CA GLY A 320 25.46 -36.33 19.30
C GLY A 320 25.23 -35.87 17.85
N VAL A 321 24.05 -36.16 17.30
CA VAL A 321 23.56 -35.63 16.00
C VAL A 321 23.56 -34.10 16.00
N ASP A 322 23.61 -33.48 14.82
CA ASP A 322 23.67 -32.02 14.67
C ASP A 322 22.27 -31.37 14.60
N GLY A 323 21.22 -32.15 14.33
CA GLY A 323 19.82 -31.71 14.32
C GLY A 323 18.82 -32.88 14.36
N ILE A 324 17.52 -32.58 14.44
CA ILE A 324 16.41 -33.56 14.33
C ILE A 324 15.25 -32.93 13.53
N ILE A 325 14.66 -33.71 12.62
CA ILE A 325 13.39 -33.41 11.95
C ILE A 325 12.25 -34.06 12.76
N THR A 326 11.22 -33.27 13.12
CA THR A 326 10.10 -33.73 13.97
C THR A 326 8.76 -33.11 13.59
N ASP A 327 7.67 -33.88 13.76
CA ASP A 327 6.30 -33.38 13.66
C ASP A 327 5.91 -32.51 14.86
N TYR A 328 6.63 -32.64 15.98
CA TYR A 328 6.34 -32.02 17.26
C TYR A 328 7.53 -31.16 17.73
N PRO A 329 7.78 -30.01 17.06
CA PRO A 329 8.88 -29.12 17.43
C PRO A 329 8.76 -28.58 18.86
N ASP A 330 7.57 -28.58 19.47
CA ASP A 330 7.35 -28.18 20.87
C ASP A 330 7.97 -29.20 21.85
N ARG A 331 7.89 -30.50 21.54
CA ARG A 331 8.47 -31.58 22.33
C ARG A 331 9.98 -31.50 22.29
N LEU A 332 10.55 -31.41 21.08
CA LEU A 332 11.99 -31.29 20.91
C LEU A 332 12.53 -30.01 21.55
N ARG A 333 11.81 -28.89 21.47
CA ARG A 333 12.17 -27.65 22.17
C ARG A 333 12.20 -27.83 23.70
N ARG A 334 11.31 -28.62 24.29
CA ARG A 334 11.37 -28.99 25.72
C ARG A 334 12.58 -29.87 26.03
N GLU A 335 12.85 -30.91 25.24
CA GLU A 335 14.03 -31.78 25.42
C GLU A 335 15.35 -30.97 25.39
N LEU A 336 15.49 -30.05 24.44
CA LEU A 336 16.64 -29.14 24.39
C LEU A 336 16.73 -28.26 25.64
N ALA A 337 15.59 -27.74 26.13
CA ALA A 337 15.53 -26.87 27.31
C ALA A 337 15.91 -27.63 28.59
N GLU A 338 15.38 -28.84 28.80
CA GLU A 338 15.68 -29.71 29.94
C GLU A 338 17.17 -30.11 29.96
N ARG A 339 17.77 -30.26 28.77
CA ARG A 339 19.22 -30.52 28.57
C ARG A 339 20.10 -29.26 28.63
N ASN A 340 19.53 -28.08 28.89
CA ASN A 340 20.20 -26.77 28.89
C ASN A 340 20.94 -26.43 27.58
N LEU A 341 20.44 -26.93 26.44
CA LEU A 341 20.96 -26.59 25.12
C LEU A 341 20.36 -25.25 24.63
N PRO A 342 21.10 -24.46 23.83
CA PRO A 342 20.59 -23.21 23.28
C PRO A 342 19.33 -23.44 22.43
N LEU A 343 18.26 -22.73 22.78
CA LEU A 343 17.00 -22.76 22.04
C LEU A 343 17.02 -21.72 20.90
N PRO A 344 16.53 -22.05 19.69
CA PRO A 344 16.28 -21.04 18.66
C PRO A 344 15.34 -19.93 19.17
N PRO A 345 15.56 -18.66 18.82
CA PRO A 345 14.66 -17.58 19.22
C PRO A 345 13.29 -17.75 18.57
N ALA A 346 12.23 -17.42 19.32
CA ALA A 346 10.89 -17.32 18.76
C ALA A 346 10.83 -16.12 17.80
N GLN A 347 10.48 -16.38 16.54
CA GLN A 347 10.29 -15.33 15.55
C GLN A 347 8.86 -14.84 15.67
N HIS A 348 8.69 -13.54 15.82
CA HIS A 348 7.37 -12.93 15.82
C HIS A 348 7.25 -12.17 14.51
N ALA A 349 6.09 -12.23 13.87
CA ALA A 349 5.74 -11.20 12.91
C ALA A 349 6.04 -9.84 13.59
N PRO A 350 6.68 -8.88 12.91
CA PRO A 350 6.54 -7.50 13.32
C PRO A 350 5.06 -7.33 13.60
N SER A 351 4.73 -6.91 14.83
CA SER A 351 3.35 -6.55 15.13
C SER A 351 2.88 -5.75 13.93
N ALA A 352 1.74 -6.13 13.37
CA ALA A 352 0.96 -5.16 12.63
C ALA A 352 0.51 -4.14 13.67
N THR A 353 1.46 -3.27 14.06
CA THR A 353 1.17 -1.88 14.23
C THR A 353 0.42 -1.53 12.97
N THR A 354 -0.89 -1.43 13.14
CA THR A 354 -1.70 -0.32 12.67
C THR A 354 -1.04 1.01 13.05
N ALA A 355 0.22 1.19 12.65
CA ALA A 355 0.71 2.47 12.18
C ALA A 355 -0.28 2.85 11.10
N ASP A 356 -0.89 4.01 11.28
CA ASP A 356 -2.08 4.39 10.54
C ASP A 356 -1.75 4.42 9.05
N LEU A 357 -2.16 3.39 8.28
CA LEU A 357 -1.90 3.36 6.83
C LEU A 357 -2.63 4.51 6.12
N GLY A 358 -3.65 5.08 6.77
CA GLY A 358 -4.31 6.31 6.39
C GLY A 358 -3.46 7.58 6.57
N GLU A 359 -2.27 7.50 7.18
CA GLU A 359 -1.32 8.62 7.35
C GLU A 359 -0.09 8.51 6.44
N HIS A 360 0.14 7.36 5.80
CA HIS A 360 1.27 7.21 4.85
C HIS A 360 1.05 8.01 3.56
N SER A 361 2.15 8.45 2.94
CA SER A 361 2.17 9.07 1.60
C SER A 361 2.10 8.02 0.48
N ILE A 362 1.72 8.46 -0.73
CA ILE A 362 1.66 7.62 -1.93
C ILE A 362 2.99 6.91 -2.18
N LEU A 363 4.12 7.62 -2.05
CA LEU A 363 5.45 7.04 -2.24
C LEU A 363 5.76 5.94 -1.22
N SER A 364 5.40 6.14 0.05
CA SER A 364 5.58 5.14 1.11
C SER A 364 4.72 3.89 0.87
N LEU A 365 3.48 4.08 0.42
CA LEU A 365 2.56 2.99 0.10
C LEU A 365 3.02 2.22 -1.15
N GLN A 366 3.50 2.91 -2.19
CA GLN A 366 4.10 2.26 -3.37
C GLN A 366 5.36 1.46 -3.02
N GLN A 367 6.23 1.98 -2.15
CA GLN A 367 7.43 1.26 -1.72
C GLN A 367 7.07 -0.03 -0.96
N GLN A 368 6.06 0.00 -0.10
CA GLN A 368 5.57 -1.18 0.62
C GLN A 368 4.88 -2.20 -0.30
N MET A 369 4.14 -1.75 -1.32
CA MET A 369 3.59 -2.63 -2.34
C MET A 369 4.66 -3.22 -3.28
N ALA A 370 5.72 -2.47 -3.58
CA ALA A 370 6.83 -2.93 -4.42
C ALA A 370 7.72 -3.96 -3.72
N ASN A 371 7.84 -3.92 -2.39
CA ASN A 371 8.63 -4.87 -1.61
C ASN A 371 7.81 -6.05 -1.03
N GLY A 372 6.51 -6.13 -1.32
CA GLY A 372 5.62 -7.21 -0.88
C GLY A 372 5.15 -7.14 0.57
N SER A 373 5.46 -6.07 1.31
CA SER A 373 4.98 -5.89 2.70
C SER A 373 3.53 -5.38 2.79
N LEU A 374 3.00 -4.82 1.70
CA LEU A 374 1.61 -4.36 1.55
C LEU A 374 1.04 -4.82 0.20
N SER A 375 -0.27 -4.90 0.09
CA SER A 375 -0.98 -5.08 -1.18
C SER A 375 -2.10 -4.04 -1.30
N ALA A 376 -2.55 -3.78 -2.53
CA ALA A 376 -3.69 -2.90 -2.79
C ALA A 376 -4.96 -3.41 -2.11
N GLU A 377 -5.23 -4.73 -2.12
CA GLU A 377 -6.34 -5.31 -1.36
C GLU A 377 -6.23 -5.01 0.14
N ILE A 378 -5.06 -5.23 0.75
CA ILE A 378 -4.85 -5.01 2.20
C ILE A 378 -5.07 -3.53 2.55
N LEU A 379 -4.51 -2.62 1.75
CA LEU A 379 -4.65 -1.17 1.94
C LEU A 379 -6.12 -0.71 1.78
N THR A 380 -6.81 -1.23 0.76
CA THR A 380 -8.23 -0.97 0.50
C THR A 380 -9.11 -1.48 1.64
N ARG A 381 -8.85 -2.69 2.15
CA ARG A 381 -9.57 -3.25 3.31
C ARG A 381 -9.35 -2.42 4.57
N HIS A 382 -8.13 -1.96 4.83
CA HIS A 382 -7.83 -1.12 5.98
C HIS A 382 -8.63 0.19 5.93
N MET A 383 -8.65 0.86 4.78
CA MET A 383 -9.38 2.12 4.60
C MET A 383 -10.91 1.95 4.69
N LEU A 384 -11.47 0.88 4.10
CA LEU A 384 -12.90 0.57 4.24
C LEU A 384 -13.29 0.24 5.69
N ALA A 385 -12.45 -0.48 6.44
CA ALA A 385 -12.70 -0.77 7.86
C ALA A 385 -12.67 0.51 8.72
N ARG A 386 -11.80 1.49 8.41
CA ARG A 386 -11.81 2.81 9.06
C ARG A 386 -13.10 3.58 8.77
N ILE A 387 -13.56 3.58 7.52
CA ILE A 387 -14.84 4.19 7.14
C ILE A 387 -15.99 3.55 7.95
N GLU A 388 -16.06 2.21 8.00
CA GLU A 388 -17.08 1.49 8.78
C GLU A 388 -17.05 1.88 10.27
N THR A 389 -15.86 2.05 10.84
CA THR A 389 -15.65 2.34 12.28
C THR A 389 -15.95 3.79 12.68
N TYR A 390 -15.64 4.77 11.82
CA TYR A 390 -15.64 6.19 12.21
C TYR A 390 -16.54 7.10 11.36
N ASP A 391 -17.00 6.67 10.18
CA ASP A 391 -17.82 7.52 9.31
C ASP A 391 -19.28 7.58 9.76
N GLN A 392 -19.89 6.42 9.98
CA GLN A 392 -21.28 6.28 10.44
C GLN A 392 -21.38 5.81 11.91
N GLN A 393 -20.24 5.45 12.50
CA GLN A 393 -20.07 5.01 13.88
C GLN A 393 -19.02 5.88 14.59
N GLY A 394 -18.80 5.68 15.89
CA GLY A 394 -17.85 6.47 16.68
C GLY A 394 -18.16 7.98 16.63
N PRO A 395 -17.25 8.85 16.15
CA PRO A 395 -17.51 10.28 15.99
C PRO A 395 -18.59 10.60 14.93
N ALA A 396 -18.95 9.60 14.09
CA ALA A 396 -19.90 9.67 13.00
C ALA A 396 -19.64 10.88 12.08
N LEU A 397 -18.46 10.89 11.46
CA LEU A 397 -17.96 11.97 10.61
C LEU A 397 -18.83 12.24 9.37
N ASN A 398 -19.54 11.23 8.89
CA ASN A 398 -20.55 11.31 7.85
C ASN A 398 -20.03 11.98 6.55
N THR A 399 -18.93 11.42 6.06
CA THR A 399 -18.13 11.89 4.92
C THR A 399 -18.46 11.15 3.63
N ILE A 400 -19.08 9.96 3.68
CA ILE A 400 -19.34 9.11 2.51
C ILE A 400 -20.84 9.13 2.15
N ILE A 401 -21.17 9.32 0.87
CA ILE A 401 -22.53 9.14 0.32
C ILE A 401 -22.72 7.74 -0.24
N THR A 402 -21.75 7.28 -1.05
CA THR A 402 -21.82 6.00 -1.78
C THR A 402 -20.49 5.28 -1.67
N LEU A 403 -20.49 3.99 -1.31
CA LEU A 403 -19.30 3.14 -1.42
C LEU A 403 -19.28 2.38 -2.75
N ASN A 404 -18.10 2.23 -3.34
CA ASN A 404 -17.89 1.39 -4.52
C ASN A 404 -17.86 -0.09 -4.10
N ALA A 405 -18.93 -0.82 -4.43
CA ALA A 405 -19.02 -2.25 -4.14
C ALA A 405 -17.90 -3.09 -4.79
N ALA A 406 -17.31 -2.62 -5.90
CA ALA A 406 -16.23 -3.31 -6.62
C ALA A 406 -14.82 -2.93 -6.13
N ALA A 407 -14.65 -2.03 -5.15
CA ALA A 407 -13.33 -1.52 -4.75
C ALA A 407 -12.32 -2.63 -4.38
N ILE A 408 -12.76 -3.67 -3.67
CA ILE A 408 -11.94 -4.83 -3.28
C ILE A 408 -11.54 -5.69 -4.49
N GLU A 409 -12.45 -5.88 -5.45
CA GLU A 409 -12.17 -6.64 -6.68
C GLU A 409 -11.19 -5.87 -7.58
N GLN A 410 -11.39 -4.55 -7.73
CA GLN A 410 -10.49 -3.66 -8.45
C GLN A 410 -9.09 -3.65 -7.83
N ALA A 411 -8.99 -3.60 -6.50
CA ALA A 411 -7.72 -3.69 -5.78
C ALA A 411 -7.01 -5.03 -6.03
N ARG A 412 -7.72 -6.16 -6.01
CA ARG A 412 -7.18 -7.48 -6.35
C ARG A 412 -6.68 -7.57 -7.79
N ALA A 413 -7.44 -7.01 -8.74
CA ALA A 413 -7.05 -6.97 -10.14
C ALA A 413 -5.76 -6.15 -10.33
N LEU A 414 -5.60 -5.04 -9.61
CA LEU A 414 -4.39 -4.23 -9.62
C LEU A 414 -3.21 -4.92 -8.92
N ASP A 415 -3.42 -5.69 -7.86
CA ASP A 415 -2.38 -6.53 -7.26
C ASP A 415 -1.88 -7.60 -8.24
N ALA A 416 -2.79 -8.28 -8.96
CA ALA A 416 -2.43 -9.24 -9.99
C ALA A 416 -1.71 -8.59 -11.20
N GLU A 417 -2.17 -7.42 -11.63
CA GLU A 417 -1.53 -6.64 -12.69
C GLU A 417 -0.11 -6.19 -12.29
N ARG A 418 0.08 -5.74 -11.04
CA ARG A 418 1.40 -5.37 -10.51
C ARG A 418 2.38 -6.54 -10.59
N GLN A 419 1.93 -7.76 -10.28
CA GLN A 419 2.75 -8.96 -10.38
C GLN A 419 3.06 -9.38 -11.82
N HIS A 420 2.14 -9.13 -12.77
CA HIS A 420 2.29 -9.57 -14.16
C HIS A 420 3.04 -8.58 -15.06
N SER A 421 2.72 -7.28 -14.97
CA SER A 421 3.20 -6.22 -15.87
C SER A 421 3.82 -5.02 -15.15
N GLY A 422 3.82 -5.01 -13.81
CA GLY A 422 4.26 -3.86 -13.01
C GLY A 422 3.15 -2.81 -12.81
N PRO A 423 3.41 -1.76 -12.02
CA PRO A 423 2.45 -0.71 -11.76
C PRO A 423 2.29 0.25 -12.94
N ARG A 424 1.05 0.67 -13.24
CA ARG A 424 0.73 1.68 -14.27
C ARG A 424 1.32 3.06 -13.95
N SER A 425 1.32 3.44 -12.67
CA SER A 425 1.79 4.73 -12.17
C SER A 425 2.03 4.67 -10.66
N LEU A 426 2.40 5.82 -10.05
CA LEU A 426 2.45 5.97 -8.59
C LEU A 426 1.08 5.83 -7.90
N LEU A 427 -0.04 5.92 -8.63
CA LEU A 427 -1.38 5.67 -8.08
C LEU A 427 -1.83 4.20 -8.18
N HIS A 428 -1.02 3.29 -8.74
CA HIS A 428 -1.41 1.90 -8.94
C HIS A 428 -1.73 1.19 -7.61
N GLY A 429 -2.99 0.81 -7.39
CA GLY A 429 -3.44 0.20 -6.14
C GLY A 429 -3.63 1.17 -4.97
N ILE A 430 -3.53 2.49 -5.18
CA ILE A 430 -3.75 3.52 -4.15
C ILE A 430 -5.25 3.80 -4.01
N PRO A 431 -5.84 3.69 -2.81
CA PRO A 431 -7.25 4.03 -2.62
C PRO A 431 -7.48 5.53 -2.52
N VAL A 432 -8.48 6.00 -3.25
CA VAL A 432 -8.88 7.40 -3.40
C VAL A 432 -10.38 7.58 -3.22
N LEU A 433 -10.81 8.75 -2.74
CA LEU A 433 -12.22 9.13 -2.69
C LEU A 433 -12.52 10.24 -3.71
N VAL A 434 -13.74 10.26 -4.21
CA VAL A 434 -14.16 11.19 -5.27
C VAL A 434 -15.33 12.03 -4.75
N LYS A 435 -15.26 13.36 -4.81
CA LYS A 435 -16.38 14.23 -4.41
C LYS A 435 -17.63 13.92 -5.24
N ASP A 436 -18.80 13.86 -4.62
CA ASP A 436 -20.06 13.45 -5.29
C ASP A 436 -20.63 14.46 -6.32
N ASN A 437 -19.87 15.49 -6.66
CA ASN A 437 -20.10 16.31 -7.85
C ASN A 437 -19.22 15.93 -9.05
N TYR A 438 -18.39 14.88 -8.96
CA TYR A 438 -17.64 14.33 -10.09
C TYR A 438 -18.35 13.09 -10.66
N ASN A 439 -18.52 13.06 -11.98
CA ASN A 439 -19.17 11.96 -12.68
C ASN A 439 -18.42 10.64 -12.57
N THR A 440 -19.18 9.60 -12.28
CA THR A 440 -18.82 8.18 -12.35
C THR A 440 -19.91 7.44 -13.13
N THR A 441 -19.57 6.44 -13.93
CA THR A 441 -20.56 5.65 -14.71
C THR A 441 -21.02 4.38 -14.00
N ASP A 442 -20.42 4.04 -12.86
CA ASP A 442 -20.68 2.87 -12.01
C ASP A 442 -21.25 3.22 -10.62
N MET A 443 -21.35 4.51 -10.30
CA MET A 443 -21.95 5.05 -9.07
C MET A 443 -22.70 6.35 -9.38
N PRO A 444 -23.77 6.71 -8.63
CA PRO A 444 -24.45 7.98 -8.78
C PRO A 444 -23.53 9.21 -8.59
N THR A 445 -23.94 10.35 -9.15
CA THR A 445 -23.30 11.66 -8.95
C THR A 445 -24.39 12.66 -8.63
N THR A 446 -24.67 12.82 -7.34
CA THR A 446 -25.95 13.38 -6.88
C THR A 446 -25.87 14.87 -6.56
N GLY A 447 -24.67 15.45 -6.53
CA GLY A 447 -24.46 16.79 -5.96
C GLY A 447 -24.81 16.85 -4.46
N ALA A 448 -24.80 15.69 -3.79
CA ALA A 448 -25.38 15.42 -2.47
C ALA A 448 -26.90 15.67 -2.33
N SER A 449 -27.65 15.69 -3.44
CA SER A 449 -29.08 16.00 -3.43
C SER A 449 -29.98 14.78 -3.55
N ARG A 450 -31.05 14.73 -2.74
CA ARG A 450 -32.08 13.68 -2.83
C ARG A 450 -32.83 13.68 -4.16
N ALA A 451 -32.88 14.81 -4.87
CA ALA A 451 -33.40 14.85 -6.24
C ALA A 451 -32.59 13.95 -7.18
N LEU A 452 -31.27 13.87 -7.01
CA LEU A 452 -30.37 13.17 -7.92
C LEU A 452 -29.80 11.87 -7.31
N ALA A 453 -30.43 11.31 -6.28
CA ALA A 453 -29.95 10.14 -5.53
C ALA A 453 -29.63 8.93 -6.45
N ASP A 454 -30.47 8.69 -7.45
CA ASP A 454 -30.33 7.60 -8.42
C ASP A 454 -29.70 8.04 -9.76
N PHE A 455 -29.20 9.29 -9.87
CA PHE A 455 -28.64 9.80 -11.12
C PHE A 455 -27.22 9.27 -11.36
N VAL A 456 -27.09 8.33 -12.30
CA VAL A 456 -25.81 7.83 -12.83
C VAL A 456 -25.53 8.50 -14.18
N PRO A 457 -24.50 9.37 -14.29
CA PRO A 457 -24.10 10.01 -15.54
C PRO A 457 -23.76 9.04 -16.68
N ASN A 458 -24.06 9.46 -17.92
CA ASN A 458 -23.74 8.71 -19.13
C ASN A 458 -22.23 8.71 -19.53
N ALA A 459 -21.41 9.54 -18.88
CA ALA A 459 -19.98 9.68 -19.15
C ALA A 459 -19.22 10.11 -17.88
N GLU A 460 -18.02 9.56 -17.70
CA GLU A 460 -17.15 9.80 -16.54
C GLU A 460 -16.42 11.16 -16.62
N ALA A 461 -16.13 11.76 -15.46
CA ALA A 461 -15.38 13.01 -15.41
C ALA A 461 -13.92 12.79 -15.86
N THR A 462 -13.34 13.74 -16.60
CA THR A 462 -11.98 13.58 -17.15
C THR A 462 -10.95 13.26 -16.07
N GLN A 463 -11.01 13.93 -14.91
CA GLN A 463 -10.09 13.67 -13.80
C GLN A 463 -10.29 12.27 -13.18
N VAL A 464 -11.52 11.75 -13.12
CA VAL A 464 -11.81 10.41 -12.55
C VAL A 464 -11.35 9.31 -13.49
N ARG A 465 -11.59 9.47 -14.80
CA ARG A 465 -11.06 8.58 -15.84
C ARG A 465 -9.54 8.48 -15.75
N LEU A 466 -8.83 9.62 -15.65
CA LEU A 466 -7.38 9.66 -15.49
C LEU A 466 -6.89 8.93 -14.22
N LEU A 467 -7.60 9.07 -13.09
CA LEU A 467 -7.30 8.32 -11.86
C LEU A 467 -7.44 6.80 -12.07
N ARG A 468 -8.49 6.31 -12.75
CA ARG A 468 -8.65 4.88 -13.07
C ARG A 468 -7.58 4.38 -14.04
N GLU A 469 -7.27 5.14 -15.09
CA GLU A 469 -6.22 4.82 -16.06
C GLU A 469 -4.86 4.70 -15.36
N ALA A 470 -4.55 5.60 -14.42
CA ALA A 470 -3.36 5.56 -13.57
C ALA A 470 -3.35 4.38 -12.56
N GLY A 471 -4.46 3.65 -12.41
CA GLY A 471 -4.57 2.47 -11.55
C GLY A 471 -5.02 2.76 -10.12
N ALA A 472 -5.64 3.91 -9.84
CA ALA A 472 -6.21 4.20 -8.52
C ALA A 472 -7.44 3.33 -8.22
N VAL A 473 -7.63 2.96 -6.94
CA VAL A 473 -8.83 2.27 -6.45
C VAL A 473 -9.82 3.33 -5.94
N ILE A 474 -10.92 3.57 -6.66
CA ILE A 474 -11.95 4.51 -6.19
C ILE A 474 -12.77 3.82 -5.10
N LEU A 475 -12.68 4.28 -3.85
CA LEU A 475 -13.40 3.72 -2.71
C LEU A 475 -14.90 4.08 -2.71
N GLY A 476 -15.26 5.22 -3.28
CA GLY A 476 -16.62 5.76 -3.21
C GLY A 476 -16.71 7.26 -3.47
N LYS A 477 -17.91 7.80 -3.20
CA LYS A 477 -18.32 9.19 -3.39
C LYS A 477 -18.43 9.89 -2.03
N THR A 478 -17.74 11.03 -1.85
CA THR A 478 -17.78 11.81 -0.60
C THR A 478 -18.88 12.88 -0.61
N ASN A 479 -19.46 13.12 0.57
CA ASN A 479 -20.44 14.17 0.83
C ASN A 479 -19.84 15.56 0.59
N LEU A 480 -20.72 16.50 0.26
CA LEU A 480 -20.39 17.90 0.01
C LEU A 480 -21.50 18.81 0.54
N HIS A 481 -21.25 20.11 0.61
CA HIS A 481 -22.36 21.05 0.72
C HIS A 481 -23.18 20.96 -0.58
N GLU A 482 -24.49 20.80 -0.48
CA GLU A 482 -25.37 20.44 -1.60
C GLU A 482 -25.21 21.37 -2.82
N PHE A 483 -25.13 20.80 -4.02
CA PHE A 483 -24.81 21.49 -5.29
C PHE A 483 -23.54 22.36 -5.26
N ALA A 484 -22.60 22.04 -4.36
CA ALA A 484 -21.42 22.85 -4.03
C ALA A 484 -21.74 24.27 -3.50
N TYR A 485 -23.00 24.61 -3.26
CA TYR A 485 -23.47 25.98 -3.05
C TYR A 485 -23.38 26.45 -1.57
N GLY A 486 -22.25 26.15 -0.91
CA GLY A 486 -21.97 26.58 0.46
C GLY A 486 -20.74 25.94 1.07
N ILE A 487 -20.39 26.35 2.30
CA ILE A 487 -19.07 26.07 2.92
C ILE A 487 -19.13 25.36 4.28
N THR A 488 -20.24 24.71 4.61
CA THR A 488 -20.43 23.97 5.89
C THR A 488 -20.61 22.45 5.72
N SER A 489 -20.65 21.96 4.48
CA SER A 489 -20.85 20.55 4.11
C SER A 489 -22.03 19.86 4.80
N ILE A 490 -23.22 20.39 4.52
CA ILE A 490 -24.51 19.77 4.85
C ILE A 490 -25.32 19.58 3.57
N SER A 491 -26.07 18.49 3.48
CA SER A 491 -26.82 18.12 2.29
C SER A 491 -28.08 17.30 2.59
N SER A 492 -29.02 17.25 1.65
CA SER A 492 -30.27 16.51 1.82
C SER A 492 -30.10 14.99 1.74
N LEU A 493 -29.14 14.49 0.95
CA LEU A 493 -28.88 13.06 0.81
C LEU A 493 -27.89 12.55 1.84
N GLY A 494 -26.76 13.24 1.99
CA GLY A 494 -25.68 12.84 2.89
C GLY A 494 -25.81 13.38 4.31
N GLY A 495 -26.64 14.40 4.56
CA GLY A 495 -26.71 15.05 5.88
C GLY A 495 -25.48 15.93 6.18
N GLN A 496 -25.24 16.21 7.47
CA GLN A 496 -24.12 17.04 7.93
C GLN A 496 -22.84 16.20 8.07
N THR A 497 -21.79 16.54 7.31
CA THR A 497 -20.42 16.05 7.57
C THR A 497 -19.82 16.80 8.77
N ARG A 498 -18.97 16.13 9.55
CA ARG A 498 -18.32 16.68 10.75
C ARG A 498 -16.81 16.79 10.60
N ASN A 499 -16.22 17.71 11.35
CA ASN A 499 -14.76 17.88 11.41
C ASN A 499 -14.10 16.79 12.28
N PRO A 500 -13.09 16.04 11.79
CA PRO A 500 -12.47 14.97 12.55
C PRO A 500 -11.60 15.44 13.73
N TYR A 501 -11.19 16.72 13.76
CA TYR A 501 -10.49 17.30 14.91
C TYR A 501 -11.44 17.73 16.03
N HIS A 502 -12.71 17.99 15.70
CA HIS A 502 -13.75 18.34 16.66
C HIS A 502 -15.15 18.09 16.07
N PRO A 503 -15.77 16.91 16.28
CA PRO A 503 -16.98 16.50 15.54
C PRO A 503 -18.20 17.44 15.68
N GLN A 504 -18.25 18.32 16.67
CA GLN A 504 -19.29 19.34 16.79
C GLN A 504 -19.06 20.59 15.91
N ARG A 505 -17.99 20.64 15.11
CA ARG A 505 -17.65 21.74 14.20
C ARG A 505 -17.81 21.35 12.74
N VAL A 506 -18.05 22.34 11.87
CA VAL A 506 -18.10 22.13 10.42
C VAL A 506 -16.71 21.77 9.85
N PRO A 507 -16.61 20.89 8.84
CA PRO A 507 -15.37 20.54 8.15
C PRO A 507 -15.00 21.56 7.06
N GLY A 508 -15.65 22.72 7.03
CA GLY A 508 -15.61 23.64 5.89
C GLY A 508 -16.39 23.08 4.71
N GLY A 509 -16.15 23.60 3.51
CA GLY A 509 -16.82 23.10 2.32
C GLY A 509 -16.64 23.99 1.09
N SER A 510 -17.24 23.64 -0.04
CA SER A 510 -18.18 22.52 -0.21
C SER A 510 -17.54 21.13 -0.16
N SER A 511 -16.22 20.97 -0.37
CA SER A 511 -15.55 19.65 -0.37
C SER A 511 -15.22 19.10 1.02
N GLY A 512 -16.06 19.35 2.03
CA GLY A 512 -15.78 18.99 3.42
C GLY A 512 -15.78 17.48 3.68
N GLY A 513 -16.60 16.68 2.98
CA GLY A 513 -16.52 15.21 3.04
C GLY A 513 -15.18 14.70 2.55
N SER A 514 -14.70 15.18 1.39
CA SER A 514 -13.36 14.85 0.88
C SER A 514 -12.25 15.20 1.87
N ALA A 515 -12.31 16.38 2.50
CA ALA A 515 -11.28 16.82 3.44
C ALA A 515 -11.33 16.05 4.77
N ALA A 516 -12.52 15.87 5.36
CA ALA A 516 -12.69 15.10 6.59
C ALA A 516 -12.27 13.64 6.40
N ALA A 517 -12.60 13.02 5.26
CA ALA A 517 -12.21 11.64 4.94
C ALA A 517 -10.68 11.47 4.80
N VAL A 518 -10.00 12.37 4.08
CA VAL A 518 -8.53 12.33 3.92
C VAL A 518 -7.81 12.62 5.24
N ALA A 519 -8.34 13.52 6.07
CA ALA A 519 -7.80 13.81 7.39
C ALA A 519 -8.03 12.66 8.40
N ALA A 520 -9.13 11.93 8.29
CA ALA A 520 -9.43 10.72 9.07
C ALA A 520 -8.74 9.45 8.54
N GLY A 521 -7.92 9.54 7.49
CA GLY A 521 -7.21 8.40 6.92
C GLY A 521 -8.11 7.39 6.19
N PHE A 522 -9.28 7.79 5.71
CA PHE A 522 -10.20 6.96 4.94
C PHE A 522 -9.78 6.78 3.47
N ALA A 523 -8.86 7.63 2.99
CA ALA A 523 -8.28 7.55 1.66
C ALA A 523 -6.88 8.17 1.65
N THR A 524 -6.08 7.85 0.63
CA THR A 524 -4.75 8.47 0.48
C THR A 524 -4.88 9.93 0.07
N ILE A 525 -5.72 10.19 -0.94
CA ILE A 525 -6.13 11.52 -1.42
C ILE A 525 -7.63 11.49 -1.76
N ALA A 526 -8.23 12.66 -1.92
CA ALA A 526 -9.59 12.79 -2.46
C ALA A 526 -9.69 13.92 -3.49
N THR A 527 -10.62 13.80 -4.44
CA THR A 527 -10.94 14.92 -5.35
C THR A 527 -11.78 15.98 -4.64
N ALA A 528 -11.66 17.23 -5.09
CA ALA A 528 -12.38 18.38 -4.57
C ALA A 528 -12.51 19.46 -5.65
N SER A 529 -13.58 20.24 -5.62
CA SER A 529 -13.81 21.36 -6.55
C SER A 529 -13.82 22.70 -5.82
N ASP A 530 -13.36 23.76 -6.48
CA ASP A 530 -13.31 25.15 -5.95
C ASP A 530 -13.99 26.11 -6.95
N THR A 531 -15.18 26.59 -6.57
CA THR A 531 -15.81 27.77 -7.20
C THR A 531 -15.41 29.02 -6.42
N CYS A 532 -15.59 28.98 -5.10
CA CYS A 532 -15.10 29.96 -4.15
C CYS A 532 -14.74 29.23 -2.85
N GLY A 533 -13.48 28.86 -2.70
CA GLY A 533 -12.88 28.38 -1.44
C GLY A 533 -13.16 26.90 -1.16
N SER A 534 -13.87 26.21 -2.05
CA SER A 534 -14.33 24.84 -1.82
C SER A 534 -13.24 23.76 -1.86
N ILE A 535 -11.98 24.09 -2.21
CA ILE A 535 -10.79 23.28 -1.88
C ILE A 535 -10.10 23.86 -0.65
N ARG A 536 -9.91 25.18 -0.61
CA ARG A 536 -9.00 25.88 0.32
C ARG A 536 -9.52 25.96 1.76
N ILE A 537 -10.80 26.29 1.94
CA ILE A 537 -11.47 26.34 3.24
C ILE A 537 -11.50 24.95 3.91
N PRO A 538 -11.98 23.86 3.26
CA PRO A 538 -11.96 22.55 3.89
C PRO A 538 -10.54 21.99 4.04
N ALA A 539 -9.56 22.36 3.21
CA ALA A 539 -8.16 22.03 3.49
C ALA A 539 -7.69 22.62 4.84
N ALA A 540 -7.87 23.93 5.03
CA ALA A 540 -7.53 24.63 6.26
C ALA A 540 -8.22 24.03 7.51
N PHE A 541 -9.53 23.79 7.42
CA PHE A 541 -10.35 23.29 8.53
C PHE A 541 -10.11 21.82 8.87
N ASN A 542 -9.42 21.04 8.02
CA ASN A 542 -9.08 19.64 8.30
C ASN A 542 -7.55 19.43 8.32
N ASN A 543 -6.77 20.49 8.51
CA ASN A 543 -5.31 20.44 8.63
C ASN A 543 -4.61 19.82 7.40
N LEU A 544 -5.20 19.92 6.21
CA LEU A 544 -4.70 19.35 4.95
C LEU A 544 -4.06 20.40 4.05
N VAL A 545 -3.42 19.93 2.98
CA VAL A 545 -3.00 20.77 1.84
C VAL A 545 -4.00 20.65 0.70
N GLY A 546 -4.23 21.75 -0.01
CA GLY A 546 -5.15 21.79 -1.14
C GLY A 546 -4.86 22.95 -2.09
N LEU A 547 -4.68 22.63 -3.37
CA LEU A 547 -4.45 23.61 -4.43
C LEU A 547 -5.75 23.85 -5.20
N ARG A 548 -6.21 25.10 -5.21
CA ARG A 548 -7.04 25.62 -6.31
C ARG A 548 -6.10 25.91 -7.48
N PRO A 549 -6.13 25.17 -8.60
CA PRO A 549 -5.24 25.47 -9.73
C PRO A 549 -5.70 26.72 -10.50
N SER A 550 -4.82 27.25 -11.34
CA SER A 550 -5.16 28.25 -12.36
C SER A 550 -6.32 27.78 -13.23
N LYS A 551 -7.26 28.67 -13.56
CA LYS A 551 -8.39 28.31 -14.44
C LYS A 551 -7.88 27.90 -15.82
N GLY A 552 -8.30 26.71 -16.26
CA GLY A 552 -7.86 26.09 -17.51
C GLY A 552 -6.64 25.18 -17.39
N LEU A 553 -6.05 25.02 -16.21
CA LEU A 553 -4.92 24.10 -16.03
C LEU A 553 -5.33 22.62 -16.01
N SER A 554 -6.49 22.31 -15.42
CA SER A 554 -7.10 20.98 -15.39
C SER A 554 -8.55 21.07 -15.88
N SER A 555 -9.02 19.99 -16.51
CA SER A 555 -10.38 19.89 -17.04
C SER A 555 -11.43 19.84 -15.93
N ILE A 556 -12.54 20.55 -16.12
CA ILE A 556 -13.78 20.40 -15.33
C ILE A 556 -14.86 19.57 -16.04
N TYR A 557 -14.55 18.92 -17.17
CA TYR A 557 -15.51 18.06 -17.88
C TYR A 557 -16.00 16.91 -16.98
N GLY A 558 -17.33 16.83 -16.84
CA GLY A 558 -18.01 15.87 -15.97
C GLY A 558 -17.95 16.22 -14.47
N ILE A 559 -17.57 17.44 -14.11
CA ILE A 559 -17.82 17.97 -12.77
C ILE A 559 -19.15 18.74 -12.83
N MET A 560 -20.10 18.40 -11.95
CA MET A 560 -21.34 19.15 -11.77
C MET A 560 -21.00 20.58 -11.27
N PRO A 561 -21.39 21.62 -12.04
CA PRO A 561 -20.89 22.97 -11.85
C PRO A 561 -21.64 23.72 -10.74
N LEU A 562 -21.00 24.77 -10.23
CA LEU A 562 -21.67 25.89 -9.59
C LEU A 562 -21.54 27.17 -10.44
N ALA A 563 -20.41 27.36 -11.11
CA ALA A 563 -20.17 28.45 -12.06
C ALA A 563 -18.93 28.13 -12.90
N SER A 564 -19.12 27.81 -14.18
CA SER A 564 -18.09 27.25 -15.05
C SER A 564 -16.89 28.17 -15.29
N THR A 565 -17.02 29.50 -15.14
CA THR A 565 -15.88 30.42 -15.25
C THR A 565 -14.89 30.30 -14.08
N PRO A 566 -15.31 30.44 -12.80
CA PRO A 566 -14.40 30.23 -11.66
C PRO A 566 -14.19 28.75 -11.27
N ASP A 567 -15.04 27.80 -11.71
CA ASP A 567 -14.91 26.40 -11.31
C ASP A 567 -13.58 25.76 -11.75
N VAL A 568 -12.94 25.07 -10.81
CA VAL A 568 -11.78 24.19 -11.03
C VAL A 568 -11.89 22.92 -10.20
N GLY A 569 -11.27 21.83 -10.65
CA GLY A 569 -11.12 20.58 -9.91
C GLY A 569 -9.66 20.32 -9.52
N GLY A 570 -9.42 19.87 -8.29
CA GLY A 570 -8.09 19.57 -7.77
C GLY A 570 -8.09 18.55 -6.61
N PRO A 571 -6.92 18.03 -6.22
CA PRO A 571 -6.80 17.08 -5.10
C PRO A 571 -6.82 17.77 -3.73
N LEU A 572 -7.16 16.99 -2.70
CA LEU A 572 -6.87 17.22 -1.30
C LEU A 572 -5.95 16.09 -0.79
N ALA A 573 -4.91 16.46 -0.05
CA ALA A 573 -3.89 15.53 0.44
C ALA A 573 -3.38 15.94 1.84
N ARG A 574 -2.71 15.01 2.54
CA ARG A 574 -2.00 15.31 3.80
C ARG A 574 -0.65 16.00 3.57
N HIS A 575 -0.04 15.77 2.40
CA HIS A 575 1.29 16.26 2.03
C HIS A 575 1.32 16.81 0.61
N ILE A 576 2.21 17.78 0.35
CA ILE A 576 2.37 18.41 -0.97
C ILE A 576 2.90 17.42 -2.01
N GLU A 577 3.73 16.45 -1.61
CA GLU A 577 4.23 15.41 -2.52
C GLU A 577 3.08 14.61 -3.16
N ASP A 578 2.08 14.23 -2.36
CA ASP A 578 0.90 13.50 -2.84
C ASP A 578 0.02 14.39 -3.75
N LEU A 579 -0.04 15.69 -3.44
CA LEU A 579 -0.71 16.70 -4.28
C LEU A 579 -0.04 16.79 -5.66
N ALA A 580 1.30 16.85 -5.70
CA ALA A 580 2.09 16.94 -6.92
C ALA A 580 1.92 15.71 -7.84
N ILE A 581 1.85 14.51 -7.25
CA ILE A 581 1.61 13.25 -7.97
C ILE A 581 0.27 13.27 -8.71
N VAL A 582 -0.80 13.76 -8.06
CA VAL A 582 -2.14 13.81 -8.67
C VAL A 582 -2.25 14.98 -9.67
N LEU A 583 -1.58 16.10 -9.42
CA LEU A 583 -1.55 17.23 -10.35
C LEU A 583 -0.86 16.88 -11.67
N ASP A 584 0.32 16.24 -11.63
CA ASP A 584 1.04 15.77 -12.83
C ASP A 584 0.20 14.80 -13.70
N LEU A 585 -0.79 14.11 -13.12
CA LEU A 585 -1.72 13.24 -13.83
C LEU A 585 -2.94 13.99 -14.43
N THR A 586 -3.40 15.06 -13.79
CA THR A 586 -4.72 15.67 -14.05
C THR A 586 -4.70 17.01 -14.79
N VAL A 587 -3.52 17.62 -14.95
CA VAL A 587 -3.36 18.86 -15.74
C VAL A 587 -3.15 18.59 -17.22
N GLY A 588 -3.60 19.52 -18.06
CA GLY A 588 -3.40 19.47 -19.51
C GLY A 588 -4.66 19.80 -20.31
N TYR A 589 -4.50 19.73 -21.64
CA TYR A 589 -5.57 19.98 -22.59
C TYR A 589 -6.58 18.83 -22.64
N ASP A 590 -7.86 19.17 -22.51
CA ASP A 590 -9.02 18.31 -22.75
C ASP A 590 -9.91 18.98 -23.81
N PRO A 591 -10.11 18.38 -25.00
CA PRO A 591 -10.97 18.97 -26.04
C PRO A 591 -12.44 19.10 -25.62
N GLN A 592 -12.87 18.51 -24.50
CA GLN A 592 -14.21 18.63 -23.95
C GLN A 592 -14.37 19.81 -22.97
N ASP A 593 -13.26 20.46 -22.57
CA ASP A 593 -13.27 21.68 -21.75
C ASP A 593 -12.47 22.79 -22.46
N ALA A 594 -13.21 23.73 -23.06
CA ALA A 594 -12.64 24.85 -23.80
C ALA A 594 -11.72 25.75 -22.95
N ALA A 595 -11.86 25.78 -21.62
CA ALA A 595 -10.94 26.53 -20.76
C ALA A 595 -9.52 25.95 -20.80
N THR A 596 -9.37 24.65 -21.03
CA THR A 596 -8.07 23.97 -21.10
C THR A 596 -7.30 24.22 -22.39
N ALA A 597 -7.91 24.89 -23.39
CA ALA A 597 -7.24 25.26 -24.64
C ALA A 597 -5.98 26.12 -24.41
N ILE A 598 -5.87 26.81 -23.27
CA ILE A 598 -4.65 27.51 -22.85
C ILE A 598 -3.43 26.57 -22.75
N MET A 599 -3.64 25.30 -22.38
CA MET A 599 -2.58 24.29 -22.27
C MET A 599 -1.98 23.87 -23.62
N LEU A 600 -2.60 24.24 -24.75
CA LEU A 600 -2.00 24.08 -26.08
C LEU A 600 -0.84 25.07 -26.34
N GLN A 601 -0.75 26.14 -25.55
CA GLN A 601 0.26 27.20 -25.68
C GLN A 601 1.23 27.26 -24.50
N GLN A 602 0.94 26.56 -23.40
CA GLN A 602 1.80 26.45 -22.22
C GLN A 602 2.67 25.20 -22.27
N ALA A 603 3.83 25.24 -21.62
CA ALA A 603 4.55 24.01 -21.30
C ALA A 603 3.77 23.24 -20.23
N GLN A 604 3.66 21.90 -20.38
CA GLN A 604 3.05 21.07 -19.34
C GLN A 604 3.85 21.20 -18.03
N PRO A 605 3.21 21.58 -16.90
CA PRO A 605 3.86 21.63 -15.61
C PRO A 605 4.42 20.26 -15.23
N GLN A 606 5.56 20.24 -14.52
CA GLN A 606 6.14 19.03 -13.94
C GLN A 606 6.24 19.21 -12.42
N PHE A 607 5.11 19.11 -11.72
CA PHE A 607 4.98 19.41 -10.29
C PHE A 607 5.96 18.62 -9.44
N GLN A 608 6.02 17.28 -9.58
CA GLN A 608 6.96 16.47 -8.81
C GLN A 608 8.43 16.85 -9.09
N ARG A 609 8.75 17.17 -10.35
CA ARG A 609 10.12 17.53 -10.76
C ARG A 609 10.55 18.89 -10.22
N HIS A 610 9.63 19.84 -10.14
CA HIS A 610 9.90 21.21 -9.69
C HIS A 610 9.68 21.42 -8.20
N LEU A 611 9.21 20.41 -7.45
CA LEU A 611 8.84 20.53 -6.04
C LEU A 611 9.97 21.10 -5.16
N GLN A 612 11.22 20.74 -5.45
CA GLN A 612 12.41 21.20 -4.73
C GLN A 612 13.12 22.41 -5.39
N SER A 613 12.47 23.11 -6.35
CA SER A 613 13.10 24.22 -7.07
C SER A 613 13.11 25.54 -6.30
N SER A 614 12.25 25.70 -5.29
CA SER A 614 12.26 26.84 -4.37
C SER A 614 12.99 26.49 -3.07
N LYS A 615 13.58 27.52 -2.43
CA LYS A 615 14.01 27.50 -1.03
C LYS A 615 13.29 28.63 -0.33
N LEU A 616 12.99 28.50 0.97
CA LEU A 616 12.25 29.53 1.70
C LEU A 616 13.08 30.81 1.96
N ASP A 617 14.40 30.66 2.06
CA ASP A 617 15.37 31.76 2.17
C ASP A 617 15.28 32.69 0.94
N GLY A 618 14.86 33.94 1.18
CA GLY A 618 14.69 34.97 0.15
C GLY A 618 13.36 34.96 -0.60
N VAL A 619 12.41 34.07 -0.27
CA VAL A 619 11.05 34.13 -0.84
C VAL A 619 10.29 35.32 -0.25
N ARG A 620 9.73 36.15 -1.12
CA ARG A 620 9.03 37.39 -0.76
C ARG A 620 7.52 37.13 -0.68
N ILE A 621 6.98 37.18 0.52
CA ILE A 621 5.58 36.84 0.84
C ILE A 621 4.80 38.12 1.15
N GLY A 622 3.79 38.41 0.34
CA GLY A 622 2.91 39.56 0.49
C GLY A 622 1.84 39.36 1.56
N ARG A 623 2.01 39.86 2.78
CA ARG A 623 0.97 39.87 3.82
C ARG A 623 -0.16 40.83 3.40
N LEU A 624 -1.32 40.28 3.02
CA LEU A 624 -2.43 41.08 2.48
C LEU A 624 -3.30 41.69 3.59
N SER A 625 -3.07 42.98 3.87
CA SER A 625 -3.75 43.72 4.94
C SER A 625 -5.28 43.68 4.81
N ASN A 626 -5.83 43.74 3.59
CA ASN A 626 -7.28 43.75 3.34
C ASN A 626 -8.03 42.58 4.01
N TYR A 627 -7.43 41.39 4.05
CA TYR A 627 -8.03 40.19 4.65
C TYR A 627 -7.55 39.89 6.07
N MET A 628 -6.43 40.49 6.48
CA MET A 628 -5.98 40.46 7.88
C MET A 628 -6.84 41.36 8.76
N GLU A 629 -7.23 42.54 8.27
CA GLU A 629 -8.10 43.50 8.97
C GLU A 629 -9.55 42.99 9.14
N SER A 630 -10.03 42.12 8.24
CA SER A 630 -11.35 41.51 8.32
C SER A 630 -11.40 40.18 9.08
N ALA A 631 -10.25 39.65 9.50
CA ALA A 631 -10.18 38.39 10.24
C ALA A 631 -10.60 38.58 11.71
N THR A 632 -11.16 37.52 12.31
CA THR A 632 -11.38 37.48 13.77
C THR A 632 -10.03 37.55 14.50
N PRO A 633 -9.99 38.09 15.74
CA PRO A 633 -8.73 38.23 16.49
C PRO A 633 -7.93 36.92 16.62
N GLU A 634 -8.62 35.79 16.72
CA GLU A 634 -8.01 34.45 16.83
C GLU A 634 -7.36 34.00 15.52
N VAL A 635 -8.03 34.20 14.37
CA VAL A 635 -7.45 33.89 13.06
C VAL A 635 -6.32 34.85 12.72
N ALA A 636 -6.48 36.14 13.02
CA ALA A 636 -5.43 37.13 12.88
C ALA A 636 -4.18 36.74 13.70
N ALA A 637 -4.34 36.36 14.97
CA ALA A 637 -3.22 35.92 15.81
C ALA A 637 -2.51 34.66 15.28
N LEU A 638 -3.25 33.67 14.77
CA LEU A 638 -2.67 32.48 14.13
C LEU A 638 -1.86 32.86 12.86
N MET A 639 -2.40 33.76 12.05
CA MET A 639 -1.73 34.27 10.85
C MET A 639 -0.48 35.10 11.17
N GLU A 640 -0.51 35.99 12.18
CA GLU A 640 0.68 36.74 12.60
C GLU A 640 1.80 35.82 13.12
N ASN A 641 1.44 34.78 13.89
CA ASN A 641 2.41 33.77 14.32
C ASN A 641 3.02 33.03 13.12
N ALA A 642 2.22 32.71 12.09
CA ALA A 642 2.72 32.10 10.86
C ALA A 642 3.66 33.03 10.09
N PHE A 643 3.33 34.32 9.93
CA PHE A 643 4.22 35.29 9.29
C PHE A 643 5.53 35.48 10.06
N ALA A 644 5.49 35.54 11.39
CA ALA A 644 6.68 35.63 12.22
C ALA A 644 7.58 34.39 12.07
N GLU A 645 7.00 33.20 12.02
CA GLU A 645 7.75 31.94 11.85
C GLU A 645 8.32 31.78 10.43
N LEU A 646 7.53 32.10 9.39
CA LEU A 646 8.02 32.15 8.00
C LEU A 646 9.20 33.13 7.86
N SER A 647 9.14 34.29 8.53
CA SER A 647 10.25 35.24 8.56
C SER A 647 11.47 34.67 9.29
N ARG A 648 11.27 33.99 10.42
CA ARG A 648 12.35 33.30 11.17
C ARG A 648 13.02 32.20 10.35
N LEU A 649 12.30 31.61 9.38
CA LEU A 649 12.78 30.57 8.48
C LEU A 649 13.39 31.10 7.17
N GLY A 650 13.46 32.42 6.99
CA GLY A 650 14.17 33.08 5.88
C GLY A 650 13.28 33.76 4.84
N ALA A 651 11.95 33.72 4.98
CA ALA A 651 11.06 34.46 4.09
C ALA A 651 11.09 35.98 4.39
N GLU A 652 10.97 36.79 3.35
CA GLU A 652 10.80 38.23 3.47
C GLU A 652 9.30 38.57 3.47
N ILE A 653 8.76 38.96 4.63
CA ILE A 653 7.35 39.36 4.74
C ILE A 653 7.19 40.83 4.35
N VAL A 654 6.31 41.10 3.39
CA VAL A 654 6.04 42.44 2.86
C VAL A 654 4.56 42.76 3.03
N ASP A 655 4.22 43.78 3.82
CA ASP A 655 2.83 44.26 3.91
C ASP A 655 2.36 44.84 2.58
N VAL A 656 1.20 44.37 2.11
CA VAL A 656 0.56 44.82 0.87
C VAL A 656 -0.93 45.04 1.03
N THR A 657 -1.47 45.88 0.15
CA THR A 657 -2.89 46.20 0.09
C THR A 657 -3.30 46.28 -1.39
N ILE A 658 -4.38 45.60 -1.75
CA ILE A 658 -5.03 45.78 -3.05
C ILE A 658 -6.04 46.92 -2.91
N THR A 659 -5.81 48.01 -3.64
CA THR A 659 -6.73 49.17 -3.70
C THR A 659 -8.07 48.76 -4.30
N ASP A 660 -9.17 49.24 -3.73
CA ASP A 660 -10.55 48.96 -4.17
C ASP A 660 -10.93 47.46 -4.27
N MET A 661 -10.19 46.57 -3.61
CA MET A 661 -10.35 45.11 -3.69
C MET A 661 -11.79 44.64 -3.50
N ALA A 662 -12.52 45.21 -2.53
CA ALA A 662 -13.91 44.84 -2.26
C ALA A 662 -14.86 45.20 -3.43
N ALA A 663 -14.63 46.33 -4.10
CA ALA A 663 -15.40 46.73 -5.27
C ALA A 663 -15.05 45.87 -6.50
N LEU A 664 -13.76 45.60 -6.72
CA LEU A 664 -13.28 44.72 -7.79
C LEU A 664 -13.81 43.29 -7.65
N ILE A 665 -13.85 42.75 -6.43
CA ILE A 665 -14.43 41.44 -6.12
C ILE A 665 -15.95 41.46 -6.35
N SER A 666 -16.65 42.48 -5.83
CA SER A 666 -18.11 42.60 -5.98
C SER A 666 -18.54 42.70 -7.45
N ALA A 667 -17.76 43.40 -8.27
CA ALA A 667 -18.05 43.57 -9.70
C ALA A 667 -17.77 42.31 -10.54
N SER A 668 -16.92 41.38 -10.08
CA SER A 668 -16.43 40.24 -10.89
C SER A 668 -16.99 38.87 -10.47
N GLY A 669 -18.00 38.83 -9.60
CA GLY A 669 -18.65 37.60 -9.14
C GLY A 669 -19.63 37.03 -10.16
N LEU A 670 -19.50 35.73 -10.49
CA LEU A 670 -20.25 35.10 -11.59
C LEU A 670 -21.27 34.03 -11.16
N ILE A 671 -21.23 33.55 -9.91
CA ILE A 671 -22.09 32.44 -9.44
C ILE A 671 -23.58 32.71 -9.67
N GLY A 672 -24.04 33.93 -9.38
CA GLY A 672 -25.44 34.33 -9.58
C GLY A 672 -25.85 34.52 -11.04
N HIS A 673 -24.91 34.49 -11.99
CA HIS A 673 -25.16 34.56 -13.43
C HIS A 673 -25.09 33.18 -14.10
N GLU A 674 -24.14 32.34 -13.70
CA GLU A 674 -23.81 31.10 -14.41
C GLU A 674 -24.58 29.86 -13.91
N PHE A 675 -24.91 29.77 -12.61
CA PHE A 675 -25.33 28.50 -11.98
C PHE A 675 -26.51 27.78 -12.64
N GLU A 676 -27.61 28.50 -12.93
CA GLU A 676 -28.81 27.91 -13.53
C GLU A 676 -28.49 27.31 -14.91
N ALA A 677 -27.90 28.13 -15.80
CA ALA A 677 -27.59 27.74 -17.18
C ALA A 677 -26.56 26.59 -17.23
N ASP A 678 -25.56 26.63 -16.36
CA ASP A 678 -24.53 25.61 -16.29
C ASP A 678 -25.05 24.28 -15.73
N LEU A 679 -25.89 24.32 -14.68
CA LEU A 679 -26.50 23.10 -14.12
C LEU A 679 -27.49 22.47 -15.10
N ASP A 680 -28.35 23.26 -15.74
CA ASP A 680 -29.27 22.79 -16.79
C ASP A 680 -28.52 22.15 -17.96
N ASN A 681 -27.44 22.79 -18.42
CA ASN A 681 -26.61 22.25 -19.49
C ASN A 681 -25.89 20.95 -19.06
N TYR A 682 -25.39 20.87 -17.83
CA TYR A 682 -24.80 19.66 -17.26
C TYR A 682 -25.82 18.52 -17.18
N LEU A 683 -27.00 18.75 -16.58
CA LEU A 683 -28.05 17.74 -16.41
C LEU A 683 -28.50 17.17 -17.75
N LYS A 684 -28.70 18.04 -18.75
CA LYS A 684 -29.01 17.68 -20.13
C LYS A 684 -27.88 16.89 -20.80
N THR A 685 -26.63 17.31 -20.64
CA THR A 685 -25.46 16.66 -21.29
C THR A 685 -25.26 15.25 -20.76
N PHE A 686 -25.35 15.06 -19.44
CA PHE A 686 -25.05 13.80 -18.78
C PHE A 686 -26.26 12.87 -18.58
N GLY A 687 -27.44 13.28 -19.07
CA GLY A 687 -28.60 12.40 -19.25
C GLY A 687 -29.59 12.34 -18.08
N SER A 688 -29.65 13.37 -17.23
CA SER A 688 -30.72 13.46 -16.22
C SER A 688 -32.07 13.66 -16.90
N THR A 689 -32.97 12.68 -16.75
CA THR A 689 -34.30 12.69 -17.37
C THR A 689 -35.42 12.96 -16.37
N GLN A 690 -35.24 12.59 -15.09
CA GLN A 690 -36.21 12.82 -14.03
C GLN A 690 -36.21 14.27 -13.56
N TYR A 691 -35.01 14.88 -13.43
CA TYR A 691 -34.82 16.28 -13.08
C TYR A 691 -33.87 16.93 -14.09
N PRO A 692 -34.37 17.34 -15.26
CA PRO A 692 -33.54 17.85 -16.35
C PRO A 692 -33.08 19.31 -16.17
N THR A 693 -33.62 20.03 -15.18
CA THR A 693 -33.31 21.46 -14.93
C THR A 693 -33.29 21.81 -13.44
N LEU A 694 -32.63 22.91 -13.07
CA LEU A 694 -32.67 23.50 -11.74
C LEU A 694 -34.10 23.77 -11.28
N GLN A 695 -34.97 24.29 -12.15
CA GLN A 695 -36.39 24.51 -11.81
C GLN A 695 -37.08 23.20 -11.41
N SER A 696 -36.83 22.09 -12.12
CA SER A 696 -37.41 20.79 -11.77
C SER A 696 -36.91 20.26 -10.41
N ILE A 697 -35.68 20.60 -10.02
CA ILE A 697 -35.14 20.29 -8.68
C ILE A 697 -35.82 21.18 -7.63
N VAL A 698 -35.97 22.49 -7.89
CA VAL A 698 -36.65 23.44 -7.00
C VAL A 698 -38.11 23.05 -6.76
N ASP A 699 -38.83 22.66 -7.81
CA ASP A 699 -40.23 22.20 -7.77
C ASP A 699 -40.41 20.88 -6.98
N SER A 700 -39.37 20.03 -6.94
CA SER A 700 -39.41 18.75 -6.23
C SER A 700 -39.41 18.89 -4.70
N GLY A 701 -38.81 19.97 -4.17
CA GLY A 701 -38.54 20.13 -2.75
C GLY A 701 -37.53 19.14 -2.15
N LEU A 702 -36.82 18.36 -2.98
CA LEU A 702 -35.89 17.29 -2.54
C LEU A 702 -34.45 17.81 -2.32
N TYR A 703 -34.32 18.94 -1.64
CA TYR A 703 -33.06 19.59 -1.29
C TYR A 703 -33.07 20.09 0.17
N HIS A 704 -31.90 20.43 0.72
CA HIS A 704 -31.77 20.85 2.11
C HIS A 704 -32.11 22.34 2.30
N ASP A 705 -32.70 22.71 3.44
CA ASP A 705 -33.07 24.10 3.76
C ASP A 705 -31.89 25.09 3.65
N ALA A 706 -30.67 24.61 3.90
CA ALA A 706 -29.43 25.40 3.78
C ALA A 706 -29.19 25.97 2.37
N VAL A 707 -29.63 25.27 1.31
CA VAL A 707 -29.50 25.74 -0.08
C VAL A 707 -30.82 26.27 -0.64
N ALA A 708 -31.95 26.09 0.04
CA ALA A 708 -33.29 26.41 -0.45
C ALA A 708 -33.42 27.83 -1.03
N MET A 709 -33.00 28.86 -0.28
CA MET A 709 -33.07 30.26 -0.72
C MET A 709 -32.17 30.53 -1.94
N LEU A 710 -31.02 29.85 -2.03
CA LEU A 710 -30.06 30.02 -3.12
C LEU A 710 -30.60 29.38 -4.41
N LEU A 711 -31.05 28.13 -4.35
CA LEU A 711 -31.65 27.42 -5.49
C LEU A 711 -32.91 28.15 -6.00
N GLN A 712 -33.80 28.55 -5.09
CA GLN A 712 -35.03 29.29 -5.45
C GLN A 712 -34.71 30.65 -6.09
N ARG A 713 -33.71 31.38 -5.58
CA ARG A 713 -33.29 32.66 -6.16
C ARG A 713 -32.67 32.47 -7.55
N SER A 714 -31.86 31.43 -7.75
CA SER A 714 -31.25 31.14 -9.05
C SER A 714 -32.28 30.69 -10.08
N ALA A 715 -33.23 29.83 -9.73
CA ALA A 715 -34.30 29.38 -10.62
C ALA A 715 -35.32 30.49 -10.97
N ALA A 716 -35.52 31.45 -10.07
CA ALA A 716 -36.35 32.63 -10.32
C ALA A 716 -35.57 33.83 -10.91
N GLY A 717 -34.29 33.65 -11.25
CA GLY A 717 -33.43 34.71 -11.77
C GLY A 717 -33.67 34.95 -13.26
N GLU A 718 -33.95 36.19 -13.65
CA GLU A 718 -33.88 36.54 -15.07
C GLU A 718 -32.42 36.63 -15.52
N GLN A 719 -32.06 35.84 -16.52
CA GLN A 719 -30.76 35.89 -17.18
C GLN A 719 -30.54 37.27 -17.83
N ASP A 720 -29.56 38.03 -17.33
CA ASP A 720 -29.14 39.33 -17.88
C ASP A 720 -27.77 39.20 -18.56
N PRO A 721 -27.71 39.08 -19.91
CA PRO A 721 -26.47 38.97 -20.66
C PRO A 721 -25.58 40.23 -20.57
N VAL A 722 -26.14 41.40 -20.26
CA VAL A 722 -25.39 42.66 -20.14
C VAL A 722 -24.67 42.71 -18.80
N ALA A 723 -25.38 42.39 -17.71
CA ALA A 723 -24.79 42.28 -16.39
C ALA A 723 -23.74 41.14 -16.34
N TYR A 724 -24.06 39.97 -16.89
CA TYR A 724 -23.12 38.85 -17.00
C TYR A 724 -21.85 39.24 -17.76
N LYS A 725 -21.99 39.88 -18.93
CA LYS A 725 -20.84 40.37 -19.70
C LYS A 725 -20.02 41.41 -18.92
N THR A 726 -20.68 42.33 -18.21
CA THR A 726 -19.99 43.33 -17.38
C THR A 726 -19.22 42.67 -16.24
N ALA A 727 -19.78 41.63 -15.61
CA ALA A 727 -19.09 40.88 -14.55
C ALA A 727 -17.90 40.08 -15.10
N LEU A 728 -18.01 39.49 -16.30
CA LEU A 728 -16.89 38.85 -17.00
C LEU A 728 -15.77 39.85 -17.30
N GLU A 729 -16.09 41.02 -17.85
CA GLU A 729 -15.12 42.08 -18.18
C GLU A 729 -14.47 42.68 -16.92
N ALA A 730 -15.19 42.75 -15.79
CA ALA A 730 -14.68 43.23 -14.50
C ALA A 730 -13.59 42.34 -13.87
N ARG A 731 -13.39 41.11 -14.37
CA ARG A 731 -12.27 40.24 -13.94
C ARG A 731 -10.91 40.81 -14.34
N GLN A 732 -10.78 41.43 -15.51
CA GLN A 732 -9.50 41.96 -15.98
C GLN A 732 -8.95 43.10 -15.08
N PRO A 733 -9.76 44.07 -14.62
CA PRO A 733 -9.36 45.01 -13.57
C PRO A 733 -8.89 44.34 -12.27
N LEU A 734 -9.55 43.27 -11.80
CA LEU A 734 -9.13 42.54 -10.61
C LEU A 734 -7.77 41.86 -10.79
N GLN A 735 -7.57 41.17 -11.92
CA GLN A 735 -6.30 40.54 -12.29
C GLN A 735 -5.17 41.59 -12.35
N SER A 736 -5.43 42.72 -13.03
CA SER A 736 -4.48 43.83 -13.14
C SER A 736 -4.08 44.41 -11.78
N ALA A 737 -5.00 44.46 -10.81
CA ALA A 737 -4.72 44.95 -9.47
C ALA A 737 -3.87 43.97 -8.64
N ILE A 738 -4.09 42.66 -8.80
CA ILE A 738 -3.25 41.60 -8.19
C ILE A 738 -1.84 41.67 -8.78
N ASP A 739 -1.71 41.65 -10.10
CA ASP A 739 -0.41 41.68 -10.80
C ASP A 739 0.38 42.95 -10.48
N ALA A 740 -0.29 44.10 -10.38
CA ALA A 740 0.34 45.36 -10.01
C ALA A 740 0.96 45.31 -8.60
N VAL A 741 0.28 44.69 -7.62
CA VAL A 741 0.83 44.51 -6.26
C VAL A 741 2.03 43.56 -6.27
N ILE A 742 1.91 42.42 -6.96
CA ILE A 742 3.01 41.44 -7.13
C ILE A 742 4.24 42.12 -7.76
N GLN A 743 4.05 42.88 -8.84
CA GLN A 743 5.13 43.56 -9.55
C GLN A 743 5.73 44.72 -8.75
N GLN A 744 4.90 45.61 -8.19
CA GLN A 744 5.35 46.80 -7.47
C GLN A 744 6.20 46.45 -6.25
N HIS A 745 5.82 45.39 -5.53
CA HIS A 745 6.49 44.97 -4.30
C HIS A 745 7.48 43.81 -4.53
N GLN A 746 7.63 43.32 -5.77
CA GLN A 746 8.51 42.21 -6.13
C GLN A 746 8.24 40.96 -5.27
N ILE A 747 6.98 40.54 -5.21
CA ILE A 747 6.50 39.44 -4.36
C ILE A 747 6.40 38.16 -5.18
N ASP A 748 6.72 37.01 -4.59
CA ASP A 748 6.54 35.70 -5.23
C ASP A 748 5.11 35.18 -5.04
N VAL A 749 4.55 35.34 -3.83
CA VAL A 749 3.18 34.92 -3.46
C VAL A 749 2.51 35.91 -2.51
N ILE A 750 1.22 36.19 -2.71
CA ILE A 750 0.39 36.95 -1.75
C ILE A 750 -0.20 35.95 -0.74
N ALA A 751 -0.20 36.30 0.54
CA ALA A 751 -0.64 35.42 1.62
C ALA A 751 -1.69 36.06 2.54
N TYR A 752 -2.71 35.28 2.88
CA TYR A 752 -3.86 35.66 3.71
C TYR A 752 -4.56 34.42 4.31
N PRO A 753 -5.42 34.55 5.33
CA PRO A 753 -6.19 33.41 5.81
C PRO A 753 -7.22 32.95 4.74
N PRO A 754 -7.36 31.64 4.45
CA PRO A 754 -8.36 31.12 3.49
C PRO A 754 -9.80 31.53 3.84
N ILE A 755 -10.06 31.74 5.14
CA ILE A 755 -11.30 32.30 5.68
C ILE A 755 -11.02 33.04 6.98
N GLY A 756 -11.69 34.18 7.20
CA GLY A 756 -11.42 35.06 8.33
C GLY A 756 -11.93 34.60 9.70
N ALA A 757 -12.51 33.40 9.84
CA ALA A 757 -13.04 32.90 11.11
C ALA A 757 -12.75 31.40 11.28
N LEU A 758 -12.66 30.95 12.54
CA LEU A 758 -12.54 29.53 12.89
C LEU A 758 -13.79 28.72 12.47
N PRO A 759 -13.69 27.38 12.40
CA PRO A 759 -14.84 26.51 12.17
C PRO A 759 -15.98 26.77 13.19
N VAL A 760 -17.18 27.06 12.71
CA VAL A 760 -18.38 27.20 13.56
C VAL A 760 -18.95 25.85 14.01
N PRO A 761 -19.78 25.81 15.06
CA PRO A 761 -20.62 24.65 15.37
C PRO A 761 -21.42 24.14 14.16
N THR A 762 -21.62 22.82 14.08
CA THR A 762 -22.50 22.21 13.06
C THR A 762 -23.92 22.76 13.17
N GLY A 763 -24.52 23.15 12.03
CA GLY A 763 -25.82 23.81 11.97
C GLY A 763 -25.79 25.34 12.02
N GLU A 764 -24.63 25.95 12.28
CA GLU A 764 -24.45 27.41 12.17
C GLU A 764 -23.93 27.81 10.77
N ASN A 765 -24.18 29.07 10.40
CA ASN A 765 -23.63 29.66 9.18
C ASN A 765 -22.18 30.11 9.42
N GLN A 766 -21.24 29.59 8.64
CA GLN A 766 -19.82 29.97 8.71
C GLN A 766 -19.62 31.43 8.25
N PRO A 767 -19.10 32.34 9.09
CA PRO A 767 -18.78 33.70 8.68
C PRO A 767 -17.39 33.81 8.05
N GLY A 768 -17.16 34.93 7.36
CA GLY A 768 -15.92 35.24 6.64
C GLY A 768 -15.97 34.82 5.18
N ASN A 769 -15.41 35.64 4.29
CA ASN A 769 -15.29 35.32 2.87
C ASN A 769 -14.03 35.97 2.27
N ASN A 770 -12.97 35.16 2.15
CA ASN A 770 -11.73 35.54 1.48
C ASN A 770 -11.57 34.80 0.14
N CYS A 771 -12.54 33.97 -0.25
CA CYS A 771 -12.37 33.02 -1.34
C CYS A 771 -12.43 33.65 -2.73
N SER A 772 -13.13 34.78 -2.86
CA SER A 772 -13.44 35.43 -4.14
C SER A 772 -12.23 35.97 -4.89
N LEU A 773 -11.12 36.30 -4.20
CA LEU A 773 -9.94 36.91 -4.81
C LEU A 773 -9.32 35.97 -5.87
N ALA A 774 -8.87 34.78 -5.44
CA ALA A 774 -8.35 33.74 -6.34
C ALA A 774 -9.42 33.22 -7.32
N ALA A 775 -10.67 33.12 -6.87
CA ALA A 775 -11.79 32.59 -7.65
C ALA A 775 -12.11 33.46 -8.87
N ASN A 776 -12.46 34.74 -8.65
CA ASN A 776 -12.87 35.65 -9.71
C ASN A 776 -11.68 35.97 -10.64
N ALA A 777 -10.47 36.09 -10.11
CA ALA A 777 -9.27 36.26 -10.93
C ALA A 777 -8.95 35.01 -11.77
N GLY A 778 -9.31 33.82 -11.31
CA GLY A 778 -8.91 32.54 -11.92
C GLY A 778 -7.48 32.11 -11.59
N TYR A 779 -6.90 32.67 -10.51
CA TYR A 779 -5.51 32.52 -10.12
C TYR A 779 -5.31 31.29 -9.21
N PRO A 780 -4.09 30.73 -9.19
CA PRO A 780 -3.78 29.56 -8.37
C PRO A 780 -3.63 29.97 -6.90
N ALA A 781 -4.20 29.17 -6.00
CA ALA A 781 -4.17 29.42 -4.57
C ALA A 781 -4.03 28.12 -3.76
N LEU A 782 -2.98 28.03 -2.96
CA LEU A 782 -2.60 26.86 -2.17
C LEU A 782 -2.90 27.11 -0.69
N SER A 783 -3.74 26.27 -0.07
CA SER A 783 -3.94 26.26 1.39
C SER A 783 -2.93 25.32 2.04
N LEU A 784 -2.26 25.79 3.09
CA LEU A 784 -1.26 25.05 3.87
C LEU A 784 -1.55 25.12 5.38
N PRO A 785 -1.39 24.03 6.16
CA PRO A 785 -1.53 24.07 7.62
C PRO A 785 -0.55 25.05 8.30
N ILE A 786 -1.05 25.84 9.26
CA ILE A 786 -0.23 26.74 10.11
C ILE A 786 -0.34 26.45 11.61
N GLY A 787 -1.00 25.35 11.97
CA GLY A 787 -1.21 24.93 13.35
C GLY A 787 -2.68 24.97 13.76
N PHE A 788 -2.92 25.23 15.04
CA PHE A 788 -4.20 25.01 15.72
C PHE A 788 -4.55 26.17 16.65
N SER A 789 -5.85 26.46 16.78
CA SER A 789 -6.38 27.39 17.78
C SER A 789 -6.24 26.84 19.21
N ALA A 790 -6.53 27.67 20.22
CA ALA A 790 -6.57 27.25 21.62
C ALA A 790 -7.63 26.15 21.90
N GLU A 791 -8.65 26.03 21.05
CA GLU A 791 -9.67 24.96 21.11
C GLU A 791 -9.24 23.68 20.35
N GLY A 792 -8.03 23.63 19.78
CA GLY A 792 -7.56 22.49 18.99
C GLY A 792 -8.12 22.44 17.57
N LEU A 793 -8.70 23.53 17.06
CA LEU A 793 -9.21 23.61 15.69
C LEU A 793 -8.08 23.98 14.72
N PRO A 794 -7.81 23.20 13.65
CA PRO A 794 -6.76 23.55 12.70
C PRO A 794 -7.13 24.77 11.87
N MET A 795 -6.09 25.51 11.46
CA MET A 795 -6.19 26.58 10.46
C MET A 795 -5.05 26.47 9.45
N GLY A 796 -5.24 27.15 8.32
CA GLY A 796 -4.25 27.25 7.26
C GLY A 796 -3.96 28.69 6.83
N ILE A 797 -2.89 28.86 6.07
CA ILE A 797 -2.55 30.04 5.29
C ILE A 797 -2.86 29.76 3.82
N GLU A 798 -3.46 30.71 3.13
CA GLU A 798 -3.60 30.68 1.67
C GLU A 798 -2.42 31.43 1.05
N LEU A 799 -1.76 30.80 0.08
CA LEU A 799 -0.76 31.41 -0.77
C LEU A 799 -1.34 31.54 -2.19
N LEU A 800 -1.57 32.76 -2.65
CA LEU A 800 -1.97 33.09 -4.02
C LEU A 800 -0.73 33.37 -4.86
N GLY A 801 -0.56 32.63 -5.95
CA GLY A 801 0.52 32.83 -6.92
C GLY A 801 0.05 33.63 -8.15
N PRO A 802 0.99 34.13 -8.98
CA PRO A 802 0.70 34.60 -10.33
C PRO A 802 -0.07 33.57 -11.17
N PHE A 803 -0.85 34.03 -12.15
CA PHE A 803 -1.56 33.14 -13.07
C PHE A 803 -0.61 32.19 -13.80
N MET A 804 -0.97 30.90 -13.87
CA MET A 804 -0.17 29.81 -14.44
C MET A 804 1.21 29.57 -13.78
N SER A 805 1.44 30.06 -12.56
CA SER A 805 2.65 29.76 -11.78
C SER A 805 2.50 28.57 -10.81
N ASP A 806 1.50 27.70 -11.01
CA ASP A 806 1.06 26.66 -10.08
C ASP A 806 2.20 25.76 -9.56
N ALA A 807 3.12 25.33 -10.43
CA ALA A 807 4.24 24.49 -10.04
C ALA A 807 5.26 25.23 -9.14
N HIS A 808 5.43 26.54 -9.34
CA HIS A 808 6.28 27.37 -8.49
C HIS A 808 5.61 27.71 -7.14
N LEU A 809 4.30 27.96 -7.17
CA LEU A 809 3.49 28.09 -5.95
C LEU A 809 3.57 26.82 -5.10
N LEU A 810 3.49 25.65 -5.73
CA LEU A 810 3.61 24.36 -5.04
C LEU A 810 5.03 24.12 -4.50
N SER A 811 6.09 24.55 -5.21
CA SER A 811 7.47 24.43 -4.71
C SER A 811 7.77 25.38 -3.55
N ILE A 812 7.19 26.59 -3.53
CA ILE A 812 7.21 27.47 -2.35
C ILE A 812 6.49 26.79 -1.17
N GLY A 813 5.30 26.24 -1.42
CA GLY A 813 4.56 25.51 -0.39
C GLY A 813 5.33 24.31 0.17
N HIS A 814 6.02 23.55 -0.68
CA HIS A 814 6.86 22.42 -0.25
C HIS A 814 8.05 22.89 0.60
N ALA A 815 8.70 23.98 0.23
CA ALA A 815 9.76 24.57 1.05
C ALA A 815 9.26 24.98 2.44
N ILE A 816 8.02 25.47 2.55
CA ILE A 816 7.36 25.79 3.83
C ILE A 816 7.03 24.51 4.61
N GLU A 817 6.39 23.52 3.98
CA GLU A 817 6.01 22.25 4.61
C GLU A 817 7.22 21.51 5.19
N GLN A 818 8.34 21.48 4.46
CA GLN A 818 9.58 20.81 4.88
C GLN A 818 10.31 21.60 5.99
N ALA A 819 10.26 22.94 5.97
CA ALA A 819 10.87 23.78 7.01
C ALA A 819 10.02 23.83 8.29
N TRP A 820 8.70 23.69 8.17
CA TRP A 820 7.73 23.90 9.25
C TRP A 820 6.52 22.94 9.15
N PRO A 821 6.71 21.62 9.37
CA PRO A 821 5.64 20.64 9.25
C PRO A 821 4.58 20.82 10.35
N GLN A 822 3.39 21.31 9.97
CA GLN A 822 2.26 21.55 10.89
C GLN A 822 1.15 20.49 10.86
N ARG A 823 1.18 19.54 9.92
CA ARG A 823 0.19 18.45 9.85
C ARG A 823 0.27 17.56 11.10
N ARG A 824 -0.87 17.27 11.72
CA ARG A 824 -1.02 16.27 12.81
C ARG A 824 -2.31 15.47 12.60
N PRO A 825 -2.34 14.14 12.81
CA PRO A 825 -3.58 13.37 12.68
C PRO A 825 -4.63 13.79 13.72
N PRO A 826 -5.93 13.70 13.39
CA PRO A 826 -7.01 13.81 14.36
C PRO A 826 -7.02 12.58 15.29
N ASN A 827 -7.57 12.71 16.49
CA ASN A 827 -7.84 11.57 17.36
C ASN A 827 -9.30 11.14 17.21
N LEU A 828 -9.53 9.98 16.59
CA LEU A 828 -10.87 9.49 16.26
C LEU A 828 -11.50 8.62 17.35
N ASP A 829 -10.74 8.26 18.40
CA ASP A 829 -11.16 7.38 19.50
C ASP A 829 -11.67 8.16 20.74
N GLN A 830 -11.94 9.46 20.63
CA GLN A 830 -12.34 10.37 21.72
C GLN A 830 -13.84 10.75 21.72
#